data_AF-A0A396GNM3-F1
#
_entry.id   AF-A0A396GNM3-F1
#
_cell.length_a   1.000
_cell.length_b   1.000
_cell.length_c   1.000
_cell.angle_alpha   90.00
_cell.angle_beta   90.00
_cell.angle_gamma   90.00
#
_symmetry.space_group_name_H-M   'P 1'
#
loop_
_entity.id
_entity.type
_entity.pdbx_description
1 polymer ?
#
loop_
_entity_poly.entity_id
_entity_poly.type
_entity_poly.pdbx_seq_one_letter_code
_entity_poly.pdbx_strand_id
1 'polypeptide(L)'
;MVNILSCLLLFLLSLHCFVACLASNTKNSTTDQSALIAFKSLITSDPYDMLANNWSTSSSVCSWVGVTCDERHGRVYSLILRNMSLRGTVSPNLGNMSFLVILDLKNNSFGGQFPQELCRLRRLKVLNVRYNKFEGGISEALGNLSQLQYLYLGANNFSGFIPESIGSLHQLKLLEISKNNLSGLIPQMVSNMSSLEYLDLSSNYFSDLIPEEIGDLHQLKFLELGNNSFKGSIPSKLLNISSLTYLHLEQNYLSGIIPSKTGYSLPKLQQLSLYQNNFVGNIPNIIFNASDLILVDLNYNAFTGTVPNVFENLRFLESFLIVENYLTIDDSHQFFNSLTSCRYLKYLELSGNHIRSHILSSFPNSIGNISAEFFWLDSCRIEGNIPIEIGNMSNMIFFSINDNNIYGSIPGTIKELQNLQVLDLGNNRLQGSFIEELCELQKLGELYLENNKLSGVLPTCLENMTSLRMIDIGSNSLNSKIPSSLWSVIDILEVDLSYNAFIGNLPPEIGNLRAIVVLDLSGNNISRNIPSTISSLVTLQNLSLAHNKLNGSIPSSLGEMVSLTSLDLSQNMLTGIIPKSLESLLYLENINFSYNRLQGEIPDGGPFKNFMAESFIHNGALCGNPRLHIHPCGEQVKKWSMGKKLLFKCIIPLVVSTILVVACIILLKHNKRKKIQNTLERGLSTLGALRRISYYELVQATNGFNECNLLGRGGFGSVYRGNLRNGEMIAVKVIDLQSEAKAKSFDVECNAMRNLRHRNLVKIICSCSNLDFKSLVMEFMSNGSVDKWLYSNNCCLSFLQRLNIMIDVASALVYLHHGSSISVVHCDLKPSNVMLDKNMVAHVSDFGIAKLIDEGRSKCHTQTFPTIGYIAPEYGSKGIVSVKGDVYSYGIMLMEIFTRKKPTDDMFVAELTLKTWISGSLPNSIIDVMDSNLVQITGDQIDDILTYIPSIFGLALSCCEDLPKARINMADVIKSLIKIKTLVLRANRV
;
A
#
# COMPACT_ATOMS: atom_id res chain seq x y z
N MET A 1 75.88 -62.57 51.57
CA MET A 1 74.41 -62.46 51.54
C MET A 1 73.86 -61.12 51.03
N VAL A 2 74.63 -60.03 51.01
CA VAL A 2 74.12 -58.69 50.60
C VAL A 2 74.05 -58.50 49.07
N ASN A 3 74.90 -59.15 48.28
CA ASN A 3 74.90 -58.99 46.81
C ASN A 3 73.83 -59.80 46.07
N ILE A 4 73.29 -60.87 46.65
CA ILE A 4 72.26 -61.69 46.00
C ILE A 4 70.88 -61.02 46.13
N LEU A 5 70.62 -60.35 47.26
CA LEU A 5 69.37 -59.61 47.47
C LEU A 5 69.25 -58.39 46.57
N SER A 6 70.36 -57.68 46.31
CA SER A 6 70.39 -56.51 45.42
C SER A 6 70.19 -56.90 43.95
N CYS A 7 70.81 -58.00 43.51
CA CYS A 7 70.57 -58.55 42.17
C CYS A 7 69.14 -59.08 41.99
N LEU A 8 68.53 -59.69 43.02
CA LEU A 8 67.13 -60.11 42.96
C LEU A 8 66.18 -58.90 42.90
N LEU A 9 66.47 -57.81 43.61
CA LEU A 9 65.66 -56.60 43.59
C LEU A 9 65.73 -55.91 42.21
N LEU A 10 66.92 -55.82 41.62
CA LEU A 10 67.13 -55.28 40.27
C LEU A 10 66.51 -56.16 39.18
N PHE A 11 66.53 -57.49 39.36
CA PHE A 11 65.86 -58.42 38.45
C PHE A 11 64.33 -58.38 38.59
N LEU A 12 63.80 -58.17 39.80
CA LEU A 12 62.37 -57.98 40.03
C LEU A 12 61.87 -56.62 39.52
N LEU A 13 62.67 -55.56 39.63
CA LEU A 13 62.41 -54.23 39.05
C LEU A 13 62.50 -54.26 37.52
N SER A 14 63.47 -54.98 36.94
CA SER A 14 63.56 -55.15 35.49
C SER A 14 62.43 -56.03 34.96
N LEU A 15 62.00 -57.07 35.70
CA LEU A 15 60.85 -57.90 35.36
C LEU A 15 59.52 -57.14 35.52
N HIS A 16 59.39 -56.23 36.48
CA HIS A 16 58.24 -55.32 36.57
C HIS A 16 58.21 -54.29 35.44
N CYS A 17 59.37 -53.74 35.03
CA CYS A 17 59.45 -52.88 33.84
C CYS A 17 59.22 -53.67 32.54
N PHE A 18 59.65 -54.94 32.46
CA PHE A 18 59.45 -55.78 31.28
C PHE A 18 58.02 -56.31 31.19
N VAL A 19 57.37 -56.62 32.32
CA VAL A 19 55.93 -56.95 32.39
C VAL A 19 55.07 -55.69 32.19
N ALA A 20 55.50 -54.51 32.61
CA ALA A 20 54.85 -53.24 32.25
C ALA A 20 55.02 -52.88 30.76
N CYS A 21 56.17 -53.22 30.15
CA CYS A 21 56.41 -53.11 28.69
C CYS A 21 55.81 -54.26 27.86
N LEU A 22 55.45 -55.39 28.46
CA LEU A 22 54.69 -56.46 27.80
C LEU A 22 53.18 -56.30 28.02
N ALA A 23 52.76 -55.60 29.09
CA ALA A 23 51.40 -55.13 29.31
C ALA A 23 51.08 -53.86 28.50
N SER A 24 52.05 -53.24 27.81
CA SER A 24 51.81 -52.13 26.87
C SER A 24 51.38 -52.59 25.47
N ASN A 25 51.17 -53.90 25.26
CA ASN A 25 50.67 -54.46 24.01
C ASN A 25 49.21 -54.94 24.07
N THR A 26 48.45 -54.54 25.08
CA THR A 26 46.99 -54.49 24.97
C THR A 26 46.62 -53.25 24.17
N LYS A 27 45.98 -53.43 23.01
CA LYS A 27 45.37 -52.37 22.18
C LYS A 27 44.36 -51.57 23.01
N ASN A 28 44.83 -50.63 23.82
CA ASN A 28 43.99 -49.69 24.55
C ASN A 28 43.39 -48.72 23.53
N SER A 29 42.06 -48.75 23.43
CA SER A 29 41.27 -47.73 22.75
C SER A 29 41.80 -46.35 23.16
N THR A 30 42.36 -45.60 22.22
CA THR A 30 42.76 -44.20 22.49
C THR A 30 41.52 -43.44 22.98
N THR A 31 41.69 -42.46 23.87
CA THR A 31 40.59 -41.60 24.35
C THR A 31 39.79 -40.99 23.18
N ASP A 32 40.44 -40.77 22.04
CA ASP A 32 39.81 -40.28 20.83
C ASP A 32 38.91 -41.35 20.18
N GLN A 33 39.35 -42.62 20.12
CA GLN A 33 38.54 -43.72 19.59
C GLN A 33 37.27 -43.93 20.43
N SER A 34 37.37 -43.91 21.76
CA SER A 34 36.20 -44.07 22.61
C SER A 34 35.24 -42.88 22.51
N ALA A 35 35.75 -41.65 22.38
CA ALA A 35 34.93 -40.46 22.15
C ALA A 35 34.18 -40.52 20.81
N LEU A 36 34.86 -40.91 19.73
CA LEU A 36 34.25 -41.00 18.40
C LEU A 36 33.24 -42.16 18.29
N ILE A 37 33.51 -43.31 18.92
CA ILE A 37 32.51 -44.40 18.98
C ILE A 37 31.29 -43.98 19.79
N ALA A 38 31.46 -43.28 20.90
CA ALA A 38 30.35 -42.72 21.67
C ALA A 38 29.56 -41.65 20.90
N PHE A 39 30.22 -40.91 20.00
CA PHE A 39 29.54 -40.02 19.06
C PHE A 39 28.75 -40.79 18.01
N LYS A 40 29.37 -41.79 17.37
CA LYS A 40 28.69 -42.67 16.39
C LYS A 40 27.45 -43.35 16.97
N SER A 41 27.48 -43.78 18.24
CA SER A 41 26.33 -44.43 18.88
C SER A 41 25.12 -43.52 19.07
N LEU A 42 25.29 -42.19 19.05
CA LEU A 42 24.19 -41.21 19.15
C LEU A 42 23.65 -40.78 17.78
N ILE A 43 24.22 -41.29 16.69
CA ILE A 43 23.72 -41.06 15.33
C ILE A 43 22.60 -42.07 15.08
N THR A 44 21.38 -41.53 14.99
CA THR A 44 20.14 -42.29 14.78
C THR A 44 19.85 -42.60 13.31
N SER A 45 20.43 -41.83 12.39
CA SER A 45 20.30 -42.05 10.94
C SER A 45 21.59 -41.65 10.23
N ASP A 46 22.09 -42.57 9.41
CA ASP A 46 23.23 -42.42 8.50
C ASP A 46 22.78 -42.95 7.12
N PRO A 47 22.06 -42.15 6.32
CA PRO A 47 21.33 -42.65 5.14
C PRO A 47 22.21 -43.28 4.06
N TYR A 48 23.50 -42.96 4.07
CA TYR A 48 24.48 -43.41 3.09
C TYR A 48 25.48 -44.40 3.70
N ASP A 49 25.25 -44.86 4.93
CA ASP A 49 26.11 -45.77 5.70
C ASP A 49 27.60 -45.33 5.74
N MET A 50 27.84 -44.01 5.68
CA MET A 50 29.18 -43.43 5.56
C MET A 50 30.02 -43.70 6.80
N LEU A 51 29.41 -43.58 7.97
CA LEU A 51 30.05 -43.85 9.26
C LEU A 51 29.87 -45.32 9.64
N ALA A 52 28.72 -45.91 9.35
CA ALA A 52 28.42 -47.31 9.64
C ALA A 52 29.48 -48.25 9.09
N ASN A 53 29.83 -48.11 7.80
CA ASN A 53 30.77 -49.00 7.09
C ASN A 53 32.26 -48.65 7.28
N ASN A 54 32.57 -47.44 7.73
CA ASN A 54 33.96 -46.97 7.78
C ASN A 54 34.53 -46.92 9.21
N TRP A 55 33.77 -46.43 10.18
CA TRP A 55 34.24 -46.29 11.56
C TRP A 55 34.15 -47.63 12.30
N SER A 56 35.27 -48.33 12.42
CA SER A 56 35.37 -49.64 13.05
C SER A 56 36.44 -49.68 14.13
N THR A 57 36.18 -50.37 15.25
CA THR A 57 37.18 -50.57 16.32
C THR A 57 38.39 -51.40 15.86
N SER A 58 38.30 -52.07 14.72
CA SER A 58 39.39 -52.85 14.11
C SER A 58 40.38 -52.02 13.28
N SER A 59 40.05 -50.77 12.92
CA SER A 59 40.92 -49.86 12.16
C SER A 59 41.37 -48.64 12.98
N SER A 60 42.43 -47.98 12.54
CA SER A 60 42.92 -46.75 13.20
C SER A 60 41.94 -45.60 12.99
N VAL A 61 41.66 -44.82 14.04
CA VAL A 61 40.80 -43.62 13.95
C VAL A 61 41.30 -42.62 12.90
N CYS A 62 42.61 -42.58 12.65
CA CYS A 62 43.20 -41.66 11.67
C CYS A 62 42.90 -42.06 10.21
N SER A 63 42.33 -43.25 9.99
CA SER A 63 41.85 -43.72 8.68
C SER A 63 40.34 -43.52 8.50
N TRP A 64 39.65 -43.01 9.52
CA TRP A 64 38.20 -42.87 9.49
C TRP A 64 37.79 -41.65 8.66
N VAL A 65 36.70 -41.79 7.91
CA VAL A 65 36.09 -40.73 7.11
C VAL A 65 35.81 -39.52 8.01
N GLY A 66 36.30 -38.36 7.56
CA GLY A 66 36.15 -37.10 8.28
C GLY A 66 37.10 -36.88 9.45
N VAL A 67 37.96 -37.85 9.79
CA VAL A 67 38.93 -37.75 10.88
C VAL A 67 40.33 -37.50 10.32
N THR A 68 41.04 -36.52 10.87
CA THR A 68 42.47 -36.31 10.60
C THR A 68 43.21 -36.24 11.92
N CYS A 69 44.35 -36.95 12.00
CA CYS A 69 45.20 -36.95 13.19
C CYS A 69 46.43 -36.06 12.99
N ASP A 70 46.92 -35.51 14.09
CA ASP A 70 48.21 -34.83 14.18
C ASP A 70 49.36 -35.82 13.92
N GLU A 71 50.26 -35.50 13.00
CA GLU A 71 51.36 -36.38 12.59
C GLU A 71 52.35 -36.68 13.72
N ARG A 72 52.50 -35.76 14.68
CA ARG A 72 53.50 -35.89 15.75
C ARG A 72 53.03 -36.75 16.92
N HIS A 73 51.73 -36.69 17.25
CA HIS A 73 51.19 -37.35 18.43
C HIS A 73 50.18 -38.47 18.11
N GLY A 74 49.74 -38.58 16.85
CA GLY A 74 48.71 -39.55 16.44
C GLY A 74 47.34 -39.31 17.09
N ARG A 75 47.08 -38.09 17.55
CA ARG A 75 45.82 -37.66 18.20
C ARG A 75 44.92 -36.96 17.21
N VAL A 76 43.60 -37.08 17.37
CA VAL A 76 42.63 -36.45 16.45
C VAL A 76 42.77 -34.93 16.49
N TYR A 77 43.11 -34.36 15.32
CA TYR A 77 43.32 -32.94 15.07
C TYR A 77 42.06 -32.28 14.51
N SER A 78 41.35 -32.95 13.59
CA SER A 78 40.11 -32.43 13.02
C SER A 78 39.05 -33.50 12.82
N LEU A 79 37.80 -33.10 13.03
CA LEU A 79 36.60 -33.88 12.73
C LEU A 79 35.70 -33.06 11.80
N ILE A 80 35.56 -33.49 10.53
CA ILE A 80 34.83 -32.79 9.47
C ILE A 80 33.82 -33.77 8.84
N LEU A 81 32.54 -33.57 9.16
CA LEU A 81 31.41 -34.40 8.72
C LEU A 81 30.34 -33.54 8.05
N ARG A 82 30.68 -32.92 6.91
CA ARG A 82 29.81 -31.96 6.21
C ARG A 82 28.88 -32.67 5.22
N ASN A 83 27.65 -32.17 5.07
CA ASN A 83 26.71 -32.59 4.01
C ASN A 83 26.46 -34.11 3.97
N MET A 84 26.43 -34.79 5.12
CA MET A 84 26.27 -36.24 5.19
C MET A 84 24.83 -36.68 5.52
N SER A 85 23.91 -35.72 5.68
CA SER A 85 22.51 -35.98 6.08
C SER A 85 22.39 -36.78 7.39
N LEU A 86 23.37 -36.66 8.28
CA LEU A 86 23.40 -37.38 9.56
C LEU A 86 22.32 -36.83 10.50
N ARG A 87 21.61 -37.72 11.20
CA ARG A 87 20.61 -37.33 12.21
C ARG A 87 20.95 -37.93 13.57
N GLY A 88 20.86 -37.15 14.63
CA GLY A 88 21.15 -37.59 15.99
C GLY A 88 21.48 -36.41 16.91
N THR A 89 22.20 -36.67 17.99
CA THR A 89 22.72 -35.64 18.91
C THR A 89 24.25 -35.69 18.96
N VAL A 90 24.88 -34.57 19.33
CA VAL A 90 26.34 -34.52 19.52
C VAL A 90 26.69 -35.10 20.89
N SER A 91 27.64 -36.02 20.92
CA SER A 91 28.08 -36.66 22.16
C SER A 91 28.93 -35.73 23.01
N PRO A 92 28.61 -35.56 24.31
CA PRO A 92 29.47 -34.85 25.26
C PRO A 92 30.91 -35.38 25.30
N ASN A 93 31.10 -36.67 25.00
CA ASN A 93 32.41 -37.33 25.04
C ASN A 93 33.40 -36.75 24.02
N LEU A 94 32.93 -36.06 22.97
CA LEU A 94 33.81 -35.33 22.06
C LEU A 94 34.64 -34.27 22.80
N GLY A 95 34.16 -33.76 23.94
CA GLY A 95 34.91 -32.85 24.82
C GLY A 95 36.20 -33.45 25.41
N ASN A 96 36.40 -34.76 25.32
CA ASN A 96 37.63 -35.43 25.79
C ASN A 96 38.75 -35.46 24.74
N MET A 97 38.49 -35.06 23.49
CA MET A 97 39.47 -35.05 22.40
C MET A 97 40.35 -33.80 22.45
N SER A 98 41.20 -33.68 23.49
CA SER A 98 41.93 -32.45 23.83
C SER A 98 42.87 -31.87 22.75
N PHE A 99 43.16 -32.63 21.69
CA PHE A 99 43.96 -32.19 20.54
C PHE A 99 43.13 -31.60 19.39
N LEU A 100 41.81 -31.63 19.48
CA LEU A 100 40.92 -31.17 18.42
C LEU A 100 41.07 -29.66 18.19
N VAL A 101 41.30 -29.30 16.93
CA VAL A 101 41.47 -27.93 16.43
C VAL A 101 40.29 -27.51 15.54
N ILE A 102 39.72 -28.46 14.80
CA ILE A 102 38.59 -28.19 13.89
C ILE A 102 37.47 -29.18 14.20
N LEU A 103 36.29 -28.66 14.52
CA LEU A 103 35.05 -29.41 14.56
C LEU A 103 34.06 -28.81 13.55
N ASP A 104 33.71 -29.57 12.52
CA ASP A 104 32.78 -29.14 11.49
C ASP A 104 31.72 -30.19 11.21
N LEU A 105 30.47 -29.87 11.56
CA LEU A 105 29.27 -30.69 11.41
C LEU A 105 28.24 -30.04 10.47
N LYS A 106 28.68 -29.10 9.63
CA LYS A 106 27.79 -28.28 8.78
C LYS A 106 26.85 -29.13 7.93
N ASN A 107 25.60 -28.67 7.80
CA ASN A 107 24.58 -29.18 6.90
C ASN A 107 24.27 -30.67 7.14
N ASN A 108 23.71 -30.93 8.31
CA ASN A 108 23.20 -32.22 8.73
C ASN A 108 21.84 -32.01 9.43
N SER A 109 21.42 -32.96 10.25
CA SER A 109 20.19 -32.90 11.06
C SER A 109 20.50 -33.22 12.52
N PHE A 110 21.64 -32.75 13.03
CA PHE A 110 21.95 -32.84 14.46
C PHE A 110 21.00 -31.93 15.24
N GLY A 111 20.35 -32.48 16.27
CA GLY A 111 19.43 -31.75 17.14
C GLY A 111 19.79 -31.82 18.62
N GLY A 112 18.88 -31.34 19.47
CA GLY A 112 19.09 -31.23 20.90
C GLY A 112 20.02 -30.08 21.28
N GLN A 113 20.37 -30.00 22.57
CA GLN A 113 21.28 -28.95 23.06
C GLN A 113 22.72 -29.19 22.62
N PHE A 114 23.44 -28.11 22.30
CA PHE A 114 24.87 -28.18 22.04
C PHE A 114 25.63 -28.55 23.34
N PRO A 115 26.43 -29.63 23.38
CA PRO A 115 27.00 -30.09 24.66
C PRO A 115 28.08 -29.15 25.20
N GLN A 116 27.92 -28.74 26.45
CA GLN A 116 28.83 -27.81 27.13
C GLN A 116 30.25 -28.39 27.30
N GLU A 117 30.40 -29.71 27.36
CA GLU A 117 31.67 -30.41 27.48
C GLU A 117 32.63 -30.11 26.33
N LEU A 118 32.12 -29.79 25.13
CA LEU A 118 32.95 -29.38 24.00
C LEU A 118 33.71 -28.07 24.28
N CYS A 119 33.24 -27.26 25.24
CA CYS A 119 33.92 -26.05 25.68
C CYS A 119 35.22 -26.32 26.46
N ARG A 120 35.57 -27.59 26.73
CA ARG A 120 36.85 -28.02 27.32
C ARG A 120 37.99 -28.08 26.29
N LEU A 121 37.67 -28.02 25.00
CA LEU A 121 38.62 -28.17 23.90
C LEU A 121 39.45 -26.89 23.68
N ARG A 122 40.39 -26.59 24.59
CA ARG A 122 41.18 -25.34 24.61
C ARG A 122 42.04 -25.07 23.35
N ARG A 123 42.19 -26.05 22.45
CA ARG A 123 42.91 -25.93 21.17
C ARG A 123 42.00 -25.65 19.97
N LEU A 124 40.69 -25.66 20.17
CA LEU A 124 39.72 -25.50 19.09
C LEU A 124 39.85 -24.10 18.48
N LYS A 125 40.05 -24.06 17.16
CA LYS A 125 40.13 -22.84 16.35
C LYS A 125 38.90 -22.64 15.48
N VAL A 126 38.27 -23.73 15.05
CA VAL A 126 37.09 -23.71 14.19
C VAL A 126 36.00 -24.57 14.82
N LEU A 127 34.84 -23.96 15.08
CA LEU A 127 33.61 -24.64 15.44
C LEU A 127 32.53 -24.28 14.44
N ASN A 128 32.07 -25.26 13.66
CA ASN A 128 31.05 -25.05 12.64
C ASN A 128 29.93 -26.07 12.78
N VAL A 129 28.75 -25.58 13.13
CA VAL A 129 27.52 -26.38 13.27
C VAL A 129 26.37 -25.82 12.43
N ARG A 130 26.66 -24.98 11.43
CA ARG A 130 25.62 -24.35 10.59
C ARG A 130 24.71 -25.36 9.92
N TYR A 131 23.46 -24.96 9.66
CA TYR A 131 22.47 -25.78 8.96
C TYR A 131 22.23 -27.12 9.69
N ASN A 132 21.80 -27.03 10.94
CA ASN A 132 21.40 -28.16 11.78
C ASN A 132 20.11 -27.79 12.52
N LYS A 133 19.78 -28.53 13.59
CA LYS A 133 18.58 -28.34 14.42
C LYS A 133 18.94 -28.17 15.89
N PHE A 134 20.11 -27.58 16.20
CA PHE A 134 20.52 -27.37 17.59
C PHE A 134 19.56 -26.41 18.31
N GLU A 135 19.21 -26.73 19.54
CA GLU A 135 18.24 -26.00 20.36
C GLU A 135 18.88 -25.51 21.66
N GLY A 136 18.15 -24.67 22.41
CA GLY A 136 18.60 -24.14 23.70
C GLY A 136 19.53 -22.92 23.56
N GLY A 137 20.08 -22.48 24.70
CA GLY A 137 20.94 -21.30 24.76
C GLY A 137 22.37 -21.52 24.31
N ILE A 138 23.03 -20.45 23.87
CA ILE A 138 24.49 -20.43 23.73
C ILE A 138 25.09 -20.45 25.15
N SER A 139 25.79 -21.53 25.48
CA SER A 139 26.35 -21.73 26.83
C SER A 139 27.47 -20.72 27.14
N GLU A 140 27.45 -20.16 28.35
CA GLU A 140 28.50 -19.27 28.86
C GLU A 140 29.90 -19.90 28.80
N ALA A 141 30.00 -21.21 28.95
CA ALA A 141 31.30 -21.88 28.89
C ALA A 141 31.98 -21.77 27.52
N LEU A 142 31.28 -21.36 26.44
CA LEU A 142 31.89 -21.17 25.13
C LEU A 142 33.04 -20.14 25.18
N GLY A 143 32.94 -19.15 26.07
CA GLY A 143 34.01 -18.17 26.33
C GLY A 143 35.34 -18.78 26.80
N ASN A 144 35.36 -20.06 27.21
CA ASN A 144 36.58 -20.78 27.57
C ASN A 144 37.49 -21.13 26.38
N LEU A 145 36.98 -21.07 25.15
CA LEU A 145 37.70 -21.47 23.95
C LEU A 145 38.62 -20.35 23.44
N SER A 146 39.60 -19.92 24.24
CA SER A 146 40.42 -18.73 23.96
C SER A 146 41.27 -18.77 22.67
N GLN A 147 41.40 -19.93 22.03
CA GLN A 147 42.07 -20.09 20.73
C GLN A 147 41.09 -20.07 19.54
N LEU A 148 39.78 -19.92 19.79
CA LEU A 148 38.77 -19.95 18.75
C LEU A 148 38.90 -18.75 17.82
N GLN A 149 38.89 -19.01 16.52
CA GLN A 149 39.05 -18.01 15.46
C GLN A 149 37.79 -17.91 14.60
N TYR A 150 37.08 -19.03 14.40
CA TYR A 150 35.89 -19.08 13.57
C TYR A 150 34.78 -19.83 14.29
N LEU A 151 33.67 -19.14 14.55
CA LEU A 151 32.49 -19.67 15.20
C LEU A 151 31.27 -19.50 14.28
N TYR A 152 30.73 -20.62 13.83
CA TYR A 152 29.59 -20.68 12.91
C TYR A 152 28.44 -21.47 13.54
N LEU A 153 27.41 -20.76 14.00
CA LEU A 153 26.23 -21.33 14.66
C LEU A 153 24.93 -21.11 13.89
N GLY A 154 24.95 -20.39 12.76
CA GLY A 154 23.73 -19.99 12.09
C GLY A 154 22.92 -21.09 11.42
N ALA A 155 21.68 -20.76 11.05
CA ALA A 155 20.68 -21.70 10.54
C ALA A 155 20.50 -22.92 11.47
N ASN A 156 20.09 -22.62 12.71
CA ASN A 156 19.76 -23.57 13.78
C ASN A 156 18.52 -23.05 14.55
N ASN A 157 18.19 -23.69 15.68
CA ASN A 157 17.10 -23.30 16.57
C ASN A 157 17.63 -22.79 17.93
N PHE A 158 18.85 -22.21 17.98
CA PHE A 158 19.37 -21.63 19.23
C PHE A 158 18.46 -20.49 19.70
N SER A 159 18.21 -20.42 21.01
CA SER A 159 17.28 -19.47 21.64
C SER A 159 17.91 -18.77 22.85
N GLY A 160 17.26 -17.76 23.42
CA GLY A 160 17.81 -17.05 24.58
C GLY A 160 18.74 -15.91 24.16
N PHE A 161 19.85 -15.69 24.87
CA PHE A 161 20.70 -14.50 24.74
C PHE A 161 22.12 -14.85 24.28
N ILE A 162 22.86 -13.86 23.77
CA ILE A 162 24.31 -13.96 23.61
C ILE A 162 24.94 -13.82 25.01
N PRO A 163 25.73 -14.80 25.50
CA PRO A 163 26.37 -14.71 26.81
C PRO A 163 27.52 -13.69 26.78
N GLU A 164 27.68 -12.91 27.86
CA GLU A 164 28.75 -11.91 27.99
C GLU A 164 30.15 -12.51 27.86
N SER A 165 30.31 -13.77 28.28
CA SER A 165 31.57 -14.50 28.20
C SER A 165 32.09 -14.68 26.76
N ILE A 166 31.25 -14.49 25.74
CA ILE A 166 31.69 -14.52 24.33
C ILE A 166 32.79 -13.47 24.07
N GLY A 167 32.77 -12.35 24.79
CA GLY A 167 33.79 -11.30 24.69
C GLY A 167 35.19 -11.73 25.14
N SER A 168 35.34 -12.90 25.77
CA SER A 168 36.65 -13.48 26.14
C SER A 168 37.37 -14.15 24.97
N LEU A 169 36.72 -14.29 23.81
CA LEU A 169 37.28 -14.91 22.61
C LEU A 169 38.13 -13.91 21.80
N HIS A 170 39.21 -13.41 22.39
CA HIS A 170 40.02 -12.32 21.79
C HIS A 170 40.69 -12.65 20.44
N GLN A 171 40.81 -13.94 20.09
CA GLN A 171 41.33 -14.39 18.79
C GLN A 171 40.25 -14.57 17.72
N LEU A 172 38.98 -14.36 18.06
CA LEU A 172 37.86 -14.60 17.16
C LEU A 172 37.90 -13.59 16.01
N LYS A 173 37.88 -14.12 14.79
CA LYS A 173 37.86 -13.36 13.53
C LYS A 173 36.48 -13.36 12.91
N LEU A 174 35.72 -14.42 13.10
CA LEU A 174 34.37 -14.57 12.58
C LEU A 174 33.43 -15.10 13.65
N LEU A 175 32.36 -14.35 13.88
CA LEU A 175 31.19 -14.76 14.63
C LEU A 175 29.97 -14.72 13.72
N GLU A 176 29.41 -15.88 13.42
CA GLU A 176 28.16 -16.00 12.67
C GLU A 176 27.15 -16.82 13.49
N ILE A 177 26.01 -16.21 13.81
CA ILE A 177 24.93 -16.83 14.57
C ILE A 177 23.55 -16.58 13.93
N SER A 178 23.52 -16.16 12.67
CA SER A 178 22.30 -15.74 11.97
C SER A 178 21.29 -16.86 11.78
N LYS A 179 20.02 -16.51 11.51
CA LYS A 179 18.93 -17.48 11.30
C LYS A 179 18.79 -18.45 12.48
N ASN A 180 18.56 -17.89 13.66
CA ASN A 180 18.27 -18.59 14.91
C ASN A 180 17.09 -17.90 15.62
N ASN A 181 16.77 -18.33 16.84
CA ASN A 181 15.73 -17.77 17.69
C ASN A 181 16.33 -16.97 18.88
N LEU A 182 17.52 -16.36 18.70
CA LEU A 182 18.17 -15.58 19.75
C LEU A 182 17.46 -14.22 19.92
N SER A 183 17.50 -13.67 21.13
CA SER A 183 16.75 -12.48 21.53
C SER A 183 17.54 -11.64 22.53
N GLY A 184 16.98 -10.48 22.91
CA GLY A 184 17.58 -9.55 23.87
C GLY A 184 18.58 -8.60 23.22
N LEU A 185 19.54 -8.12 24.02
CA LEU A 185 20.52 -7.10 23.63
C LEU A 185 21.79 -7.73 23.06
N ILE A 186 22.53 -6.97 22.23
CA ILE A 186 23.94 -7.29 21.94
C ILE A 186 24.76 -6.90 23.18
N PRO A 187 25.49 -7.82 23.84
CA PRO A 187 26.34 -7.47 24.98
C PRO A 187 27.47 -6.53 24.56
N GLN A 188 27.74 -5.50 25.36
CA GLN A 188 28.84 -4.56 25.12
C GLN A 188 30.19 -5.28 24.97
N MET A 189 30.39 -6.39 25.71
CA MET A 189 31.58 -7.24 25.68
C MET A 189 31.92 -7.80 24.29
N VAL A 190 31.01 -7.78 23.31
CA VAL A 190 31.32 -8.13 21.91
C VAL A 190 32.44 -7.25 21.35
N SER A 191 32.57 -6.00 21.82
CA SER A 191 33.65 -5.08 21.41
C SER A 191 35.05 -5.50 21.88
N ASN A 192 35.16 -6.40 22.87
CA ASN A 192 36.46 -6.89 23.37
C ASN A 192 37.16 -7.86 22.39
N MET A 193 36.46 -8.32 21.35
CA MET A 193 37.01 -9.20 20.32
C MET A 193 37.69 -8.38 19.22
N SER A 194 38.79 -7.70 19.54
CA SER A 194 39.47 -6.76 18.62
C SER A 194 40.02 -7.36 17.32
N SER A 195 40.09 -8.69 17.22
CA SER A 195 40.47 -9.44 16.01
C SER A 195 39.29 -9.69 15.06
N LEU A 196 38.07 -9.29 15.42
CA LEU A 196 36.86 -9.62 14.68
C LEU A 196 36.81 -8.89 13.34
N GLU A 197 36.67 -9.66 12.27
CA GLU A 197 36.57 -9.20 10.88
C GLU A 197 35.13 -9.36 10.34
N TYR A 198 34.37 -10.31 10.87
CA TYR A 198 33.02 -10.65 10.40
C TYR A 198 32.08 -10.90 11.59
N LEU A 199 31.00 -10.13 11.67
CA LEU A 199 29.94 -10.25 12.68
C LEU A 199 28.58 -10.33 11.97
N ASP A 200 27.95 -11.50 12.04
CA ASP A 200 26.61 -11.74 11.50
C ASP A 200 25.66 -12.25 12.59
N LEU A 201 24.72 -11.38 12.97
CA LEU A 201 23.64 -11.61 13.93
C LEU A 201 22.27 -11.59 13.25
N SER A 202 22.22 -11.54 11.91
CA SER A 202 21.01 -11.29 11.14
C SER A 202 19.94 -12.38 11.32
N SER A 203 18.68 -12.07 11.01
CA SER A 203 17.56 -13.03 11.10
C SER A 203 17.44 -13.71 12.46
N ASN A 204 17.29 -12.90 13.51
CA ASN A 204 17.05 -13.31 14.89
C ASN A 204 15.96 -12.39 15.49
N TYR A 205 15.79 -12.40 16.82
CA TYR A 205 14.88 -11.55 17.58
C TYR A 205 15.62 -10.55 18.48
N PHE A 206 16.83 -10.12 18.11
CA PHE A 206 17.55 -9.10 18.86
C PHE A 206 16.78 -7.78 18.82
N SER A 207 16.79 -7.03 19.92
CA SER A 207 16.00 -5.82 20.08
C SER A 207 16.80 -4.69 20.72
N ASP A 208 16.19 -3.51 20.83
CA ASP A 208 16.77 -2.32 21.48
C ASP A 208 17.92 -1.70 20.66
N LEU A 209 18.76 -0.87 21.29
CA LEU A 209 19.83 -0.13 20.63
C LEU A 209 21.00 -1.02 20.20
N ILE A 210 21.62 -0.68 19.06
CA ILE A 210 22.94 -1.20 18.68
C ILE A 210 23.99 -0.52 19.61
N PRO A 211 24.83 -1.27 20.34
CA PRO A 211 25.84 -0.69 21.23
C PRO A 211 26.86 0.18 20.49
N GLU A 212 27.25 1.30 21.09
CA GLU A 212 28.22 2.23 20.50
C GLU A 212 29.63 1.63 20.40
N GLU A 213 29.94 0.69 21.29
CA GLU A 213 31.22 0.00 21.41
C GLU A 213 31.51 -0.95 20.26
N ILE A 214 30.51 -1.34 19.46
CA ILE A 214 30.77 -2.05 18.19
C ILE A 214 31.66 -1.19 17.28
N GLY A 215 31.58 0.14 17.40
CA GLY A 215 32.45 1.10 16.74
C GLY A 215 33.94 0.97 17.07
N ASP A 216 34.30 0.28 18.16
CA ASP A 216 35.68 0.08 18.60
C ASP A 216 36.33 -1.17 17.94
N LEU A 217 35.56 -1.96 17.16
CA LEU A 217 36.03 -3.10 16.38
C LEU A 217 36.70 -2.67 15.07
N HIS A 218 37.89 -2.07 15.15
CA HIS A 218 38.57 -1.46 14.00
C HIS A 218 39.03 -2.43 12.89
N GLN A 219 38.95 -3.75 13.09
CA GLN A 219 39.23 -4.77 12.06
C GLN A 219 37.98 -5.25 11.32
N LEU A 220 36.80 -4.82 11.76
CA LEU A 220 35.51 -5.30 11.26
C LEU A 220 35.29 -4.89 9.81
N LYS A 221 35.08 -5.88 8.95
CA LYS A 221 34.82 -5.73 7.52
C LYS A 221 33.35 -5.94 7.18
N PHE A 222 32.69 -6.85 7.89
CA PHE A 222 31.29 -7.22 7.65
C PHE A 222 30.51 -7.09 8.95
N LEU A 223 29.47 -6.25 8.92
CA LEU A 223 28.50 -6.11 9.99
C LEU A 223 27.11 -6.37 9.44
N GLU A 224 26.55 -7.53 9.76
CA GLU A 224 25.23 -7.97 9.31
C GLU A 224 24.29 -8.10 10.53
N LEU A 225 23.39 -7.13 10.68
CA LEU A 225 22.41 -7.07 11.78
C LEU A 225 20.95 -7.08 11.26
N GLY A 226 20.77 -7.30 9.95
CA GLY A 226 19.47 -7.23 9.29
C GLY A 226 18.45 -8.23 9.80
N ASN A 227 17.16 -7.95 9.56
CA ASN A 227 16.03 -8.81 9.94
C ASN A 227 16.03 -9.15 11.44
N ASN A 228 15.93 -8.11 12.27
CA ASN A 228 15.85 -8.19 13.73
C ASN A 228 14.81 -7.14 14.21
N SER A 229 14.84 -6.77 15.50
CA SER A 229 13.97 -5.76 16.11
C SER A 229 14.77 -4.59 16.72
N PHE A 230 15.95 -4.27 16.18
CA PHE A 230 16.78 -3.16 16.66
C PHE A 230 16.06 -1.81 16.49
N LYS A 231 16.30 -0.89 17.42
CA LYS A 231 15.69 0.44 17.51
C LYS A 231 16.75 1.53 17.67
N GLY A 232 16.32 2.80 17.58
CA GLY A 232 17.19 3.96 17.75
C GLY A 232 18.08 4.22 16.54
N SER A 233 19.06 5.10 16.69
CA SER A 233 19.94 5.55 15.59
C SER A 233 21.15 4.64 15.39
N ILE A 234 21.72 4.69 14.18
CA ILE A 234 23.05 4.10 13.90
C ILE A 234 24.08 4.76 14.83
N PRO A 235 24.82 4.00 15.64
CA PRO A 235 25.88 4.55 16.48
C PRO A 235 26.93 5.29 15.67
N SER A 236 27.26 6.52 16.04
CA SER A 236 28.16 7.37 15.24
C SER A 236 29.57 6.79 15.08
N LYS A 237 30.06 6.02 16.06
CA LYS A 237 31.36 5.36 15.96
C LYS A 237 31.42 4.29 14.86
N LEU A 238 30.30 3.69 14.45
CA LEU A 238 30.28 2.72 13.35
C LEU A 238 30.75 3.36 12.04
N LEU A 239 30.44 4.65 11.84
CA LEU A 239 30.87 5.41 10.65
C LEU A 239 32.36 5.82 10.69
N ASN A 240 33.12 5.34 11.67
CA ASN A 240 34.57 5.53 11.79
C ASN A 240 35.36 4.23 11.56
N ILE A 241 34.69 3.09 11.31
CA ILE A 241 35.37 1.82 11.05
C ILE A 241 35.90 1.82 9.61
N SER A 242 37.13 2.29 9.42
CA SER A 242 37.74 2.42 8.08
C SER A 242 37.98 1.09 7.32
N SER A 243 37.89 -0.04 8.02
CA SER A 243 37.98 -1.39 7.46
C SER A 243 36.64 -1.93 6.93
N LEU A 244 35.52 -1.28 7.26
CA LEU A 244 34.19 -1.76 6.96
C LEU A 244 33.92 -1.76 5.45
N THR A 245 33.47 -2.90 4.96
CA THR A 245 33.13 -3.16 3.56
C THR A 245 31.63 -3.38 3.38
N TYR A 246 30.96 -4.00 4.35
CA TYR A 246 29.53 -4.32 4.31
C TYR A 246 28.87 -3.83 5.59
N LEU A 247 27.85 -2.99 5.44
CA LEU A 247 26.99 -2.52 6.53
C LEU A 247 25.54 -2.82 6.18
N HIS A 248 25.01 -3.90 6.77
CA HIS A 248 23.67 -4.42 6.52
C HIS A 248 22.83 -4.33 7.79
N LEU A 249 21.88 -3.40 7.81
CA LEU A 249 20.99 -3.09 8.94
C LEU A 249 19.50 -3.15 8.53
N GLU A 250 19.20 -3.75 7.39
CA GLU A 250 17.87 -3.81 6.80
C GLU A 250 16.84 -4.52 7.68
N GLN A 251 15.54 -4.28 7.45
CA GLN A 251 14.43 -4.94 8.11
C GLN A 251 14.54 -4.90 9.64
N ASN A 252 14.64 -3.68 10.18
CA ASN A 252 14.66 -3.42 11.62
C ASN A 252 13.71 -2.24 11.93
N TYR A 253 13.70 -1.76 13.17
CA TYR A 253 12.98 -0.56 13.59
C TYR A 253 13.92 0.62 13.86
N LEU A 254 15.10 0.65 13.21
CA LEU A 254 16.08 1.72 13.39
C LEU A 254 15.50 3.05 12.89
N SER A 255 15.87 4.15 13.52
CA SER A 255 15.26 5.47 13.32
C SER A 255 16.25 6.61 13.52
N GLY A 256 15.86 7.83 13.19
CA GLY A 256 16.71 9.01 13.34
C GLY A 256 17.55 9.28 12.08
N ILE A 257 18.53 10.17 12.20
CA ILE A 257 19.38 10.59 11.07
C ILE A 257 20.62 9.72 10.92
N ILE A 258 21.13 9.56 9.70
CA ILE A 258 22.46 8.99 9.50
C ILE A 258 23.50 10.02 9.99
N PRO A 259 24.36 9.68 10.98
CA PRO A 259 25.32 10.64 11.51
C PRO A 259 26.28 11.18 10.43
N SER A 260 26.52 12.49 10.42
CA SER A 260 27.26 13.17 9.35
C SER A 260 28.31 14.18 9.85
N LYS A 261 29.02 13.86 10.94
CA LYS A 261 30.06 14.75 11.49
C LYS A 261 31.35 14.69 10.65
N THR A 262 32.01 15.83 10.53
CA THR A 262 33.35 15.94 9.91
C THR A 262 34.34 15.00 10.60
N GLY A 263 34.99 14.13 9.83
CA GLY A 263 35.96 13.13 10.33
C GLY A 263 35.45 11.69 10.31
N TYR A 264 34.15 11.44 10.16
CA TYR A 264 33.64 10.10 9.86
C TYR A 264 33.80 9.80 8.38
N SER A 265 34.23 8.57 8.06
CA SER A 265 34.44 8.12 6.69
C SER A 265 34.49 6.60 6.65
N LEU A 266 33.84 6.01 5.64
CA LEU A 266 33.85 4.57 5.36
C LEU A 266 34.53 4.32 4.00
N PRO A 267 35.85 4.56 3.87
CA PRO A 267 36.52 4.63 2.57
C PRO A 267 36.52 3.31 1.77
N LYS A 268 36.33 2.17 2.45
CA LYS A 268 36.30 0.83 1.86
C LYS A 268 34.89 0.26 1.69
N LEU A 269 33.86 1.07 1.95
CA LEU A 269 32.48 0.59 1.90
C LEU A 269 32.13 0.16 0.47
N GLN A 270 31.63 -1.06 0.36
CA GLN A 270 31.15 -1.65 -0.89
C GLN A 270 29.63 -1.77 -0.87
N GLN A 271 29.05 -2.14 0.27
CA GLN A 271 27.61 -2.31 0.38
C GLN A 271 27.05 -1.61 1.62
N LEU A 272 26.00 -0.81 1.40
CA LEU A 272 25.17 -0.23 2.43
C LEU A 272 23.73 -0.68 2.20
N SER A 273 23.15 -1.39 3.16
CA SER A 273 21.74 -1.76 3.15
C SER A 273 21.06 -1.29 4.43
N LEU A 274 20.13 -0.35 4.28
CA LEU A 274 19.27 0.20 5.33
C LEU A 274 17.78 -0.01 5.02
N TYR A 275 17.47 -0.85 4.02
CA TYR A 275 16.12 -1.17 3.55
C TYR A 275 15.14 -1.45 4.71
N GLN A 276 13.91 -0.95 4.60
CA GLN A 276 12.81 -1.24 5.52
C GLN A 276 13.17 -0.93 6.98
N ASN A 277 13.36 0.37 7.25
CA ASN A 277 13.58 0.96 8.57
C ASN A 277 12.79 2.27 8.70
N ASN A 278 13.01 3.03 9.77
CA ASN A 278 12.36 4.31 10.06
C ASN A 278 13.36 5.49 10.03
N PHE A 279 14.41 5.44 9.20
CA PHE A 279 15.39 6.52 9.11
C PHE A 279 14.75 7.80 8.53
N VAL A 280 15.19 8.95 9.03
CA VAL A 280 14.69 10.28 8.65
C VAL A 280 15.84 11.24 8.34
N GLY A 281 15.53 12.43 7.82
CA GLY A 281 16.53 13.45 7.50
C GLY A 281 17.24 13.17 6.19
N ASN A 282 18.31 13.91 5.93
CA ASN A 282 19.01 13.87 4.65
C ASN A 282 19.97 12.68 4.55
N ILE A 283 20.14 12.15 3.33
CA ILE A 283 21.19 11.18 3.04
C ILE A 283 22.53 11.95 2.98
N PRO A 284 23.53 11.63 3.82
CA PRO A 284 24.77 12.40 3.87
C PRO A 284 25.73 12.01 2.74
N ASN A 285 26.27 13.03 2.05
CA ASN A 285 27.23 12.86 0.94
C ASN A 285 28.48 12.04 1.31
N ILE A 286 28.83 11.97 2.60
CA ILE A 286 30.00 11.23 3.09
C ILE A 286 29.99 9.73 2.72
N ILE A 287 28.80 9.14 2.56
CA ILE A 287 28.63 7.73 2.14
C ILE A 287 29.16 7.54 0.71
N PHE A 288 28.95 8.54 -0.15
CA PHE A 288 29.30 8.50 -1.57
C PHE A 288 30.76 8.87 -1.85
N ASN A 289 31.55 9.13 -0.80
CA ASN A 289 33.01 9.26 -0.91
C ASN A 289 33.73 7.90 -0.98
N ALA A 290 33.04 6.79 -0.70
CA ALA A 290 33.59 5.44 -0.81
C ALA A 290 33.66 5.01 -2.29
N SER A 291 34.83 5.12 -2.93
CA SER A 291 34.97 4.85 -4.37
C SER A 291 34.66 3.40 -4.77
N ASP A 292 34.73 2.47 -3.82
CA ASP A 292 34.50 1.04 -4.02
C ASP A 292 33.03 0.65 -3.82
N LEU A 293 32.11 1.62 -3.68
CA LEU A 293 30.69 1.37 -3.47
C LEU A 293 30.06 0.66 -4.67
N ILE A 294 29.35 -0.44 -4.37
CA ILE A 294 28.68 -1.34 -5.32
C ILE A 294 27.17 -1.24 -5.14
N LEU A 295 26.68 -1.28 -3.90
CA LEU A 295 25.27 -1.29 -3.56
C LEU A 295 24.94 -0.23 -2.51
N VAL A 296 23.91 0.57 -2.80
CA VAL A 296 23.22 1.42 -1.84
C VAL A 296 21.74 1.09 -1.89
N ASP A 297 21.23 0.48 -0.83
CA ASP A 297 19.81 0.19 -0.64
C ASP A 297 19.26 0.96 0.57
N LEU A 298 18.43 1.97 0.29
CA LEU A 298 17.78 2.83 1.27
C LEU A 298 16.25 2.75 1.16
N ASN A 299 15.74 1.73 0.47
CA ASN A 299 14.31 1.56 0.17
C ASN A 299 13.46 1.53 1.45
N TYR A 300 12.21 2.00 1.37
CA TYR A 300 11.21 1.95 2.43
C TYR A 300 11.71 2.54 3.75
N ASN A 301 11.99 3.83 3.73
CA ASN A 301 12.37 4.63 4.89
C ASN A 301 11.60 5.95 4.87
N ALA A 302 11.96 6.89 5.74
CA ALA A 302 11.38 8.23 5.77
C ALA A 302 12.45 9.31 5.50
N PHE A 303 13.46 9.02 4.66
CA PHE A 303 14.48 10.00 4.29
C PHE A 303 13.84 11.19 3.59
N THR A 304 14.35 12.39 3.91
CA THR A 304 13.86 13.68 3.39
C THR A 304 15.01 14.46 2.73
N GLY A 305 14.68 15.56 2.07
CA GLY A 305 15.68 16.44 1.47
C GLY A 305 16.19 15.90 0.14
N THR A 306 17.33 16.43 -0.32
CA THR A 306 17.80 16.22 -1.69
C THR A 306 18.59 14.92 -1.82
N VAL A 307 18.34 14.15 -2.88
CA VAL A 307 19.18 13.02 -3.26
C VAL A 307 20.61 13.52 -3.53
N PRO A 308 21.65 12.91 -2.93
CA PRO A 308 23.04 13.25 -3.20
C PRO A 308 23.35 13.21 -4.70
N ASN A 309 24.24 14.07 -5.19
CA ASN A 309 24.61 14.19 -6.60
C ASN A 309 26.13 14.06 -6.83
N VAL A 310 26.83 13.41 -5.90
CA VAL A 310 28.29 13.25 -5.88
C VAL A 310 28.70 11.83 -6.30
N PHE A 311 28.29 11.40 -7.50
CA PHE A 311 28.56 10.05 -8.02
C PHE A 311 29.80 9.95 -8.92
N GLU A 312 30.52 11.05 -9.17
CA GLU A 312 31.61 11.14 -10.16
C GLU A 312 32.72 10.09 -9.98
N ASN A 313 32.96 9.64 -8.74
CA ASN A 313 34.01 8.65 -8.41
C ASN A 313 33.49 7.23 -8.20
N LEU A 314 32.18 7.00 -8.28
CA LEU A 314 31.53 5.71 -7.96
C LEU A 314 31.48 4.79 -9.17
N ARG A 315 32.66 4.40 -9.66
CA ARG A 315 32.80 3.62 -10.90
C ARG A 315 32.23 2.21 -10.78
N PHE A 316 32.26 1.61 -9.59
CA PHE A 316 31.80 0.25 -9.32
C PHE A 316 30.33 0.17 -8.87
N LEU A 317 29.62 1.30 -8.80
CA LEU A 317 28.24 1.32 -8.36
C LEU A 317 27.39 0.52 -9.35
N GLU A 318 26.77 -0.56 -8.87
CA GLU A 318 25.87 -1.43 -9.63
C GLU A 318 24.41 -1.16 -9.30
N SER A 319 24.10 -0.73 -8.07
CA SER A 319 22.72 -0.58 -7.60
C SER A 319 22.55 0.64 -6.71
N PHE A 320 21.62 1.50 -7.08
CA PHE A 320 21.21 2.66 -6.30
C PHE A 320 19.68 2.65 -6.15
N LEU A 321 19.22 2.31 -4.96
CA LEU A 321 17.81 2.03 -4.65
C LEU A 321 17.35 2.93 -3.50
N ILE A 322 16.35 3.78 -3.76
CA ILE A 322 15.80 4.72 -2.77
C ILE A 322 14.25 4.74 -2.71
N VAL A 323 13.61 3.63 -3.12
CA VAL A 323 12.14 3.45 -3.21
C VAL A 323 11.42 3.93 -1.96
N GLU A 324 10.25 4.55 -2.12
CA GLU A 324 9.31 4.85 -1.04
C GLU A 324 9.99 5.63 0.11
N ASN A 325 10.42 6.84 -0.22
CA ASN A 325 10.98 7.83 0.70
C ASN A 325 10.36 9.23 0.41
N TYR A 326 10.80 10.26 1.12
CA TYR A 326 10.36 11.65 0.94
C TYR A 326 11.44 12.53 0.29
N LEU A 327 12.25 11.95 -0.60
CA LEU A 327 13.39 12.63 -1.21
C LEU A 327 12.97 13.51 -2.40
N THR A 328 13.76 14.56 -2.65
CA THR A 328 13.64 15.47 -3.80
C THR A 328 14.90 15.45 -4.65
N ILE A 329 14.80 15.89 -5.91
CA ILE A 329 15.96 16.17 -6.77
C ILE A 329 15.91 17.66 -7.10
N ASP A 330 16.89 18.42 -6.60
CA ASP A 330 16.90 19.88 -6.75
C ASP A 330 17.54 20.33 -8.08
N ASP A 331 18.50 19.57 -8.62
CA ASP A 331 19.08 19.81 -9.95
C ASP A 331 19.16 18.47 -10.69
N SER A 332 18.20 18.25 -11.58
CA SER A 332 18.11 17.02 -12.37
C SER A 332 19.28 16.87 -13.33
N HIS A 333 19.77 17.97 -13.92
CA HIS A 333 20.93 17.95 -14.80
C HIS A 333 22.15 17.49 -14.03
N GLN A 334 22.43 18.08 -12.87
CA GLN A 334 23.57 17.69 -12.05
C GLN A 334 23.47 16.24 -11.57
N PHE A 335 22.29 15.82 -11.09
CA PHE A 335 22.06 14.45 -10.62
C PHE A 335 22.30 13.42 -11.73
N PHE A 336 21.60 13.52 -12.87
CA PHE A 336 21.78 12.54 -13.95
C PHE A 336 23.17 12.64 -14.62
N ASN A 337 23.77 13.83 -14.72
CA ASN A 337 25.15 13.98 -15.18
C ASN A 337 26.12 13.20 -14.30
N SER A 338 25.98 13.29 -12.98
CA SER A 338 26.89 12.62 -12.06
C SER A 338 26.82 11.08 -12.19
N LEU A 339 25.64 10.53 -12.51
CA LEU A 339 25.43 9.09 -12.74
C LEU A 339 26.09 8.57 -14.03
N THR A 340 26.40 9.44 -15.01
CA THR A 340 27.09 9.00 -16.25
C THR A 340 28.50 8.46 -15.99
N SER A 341 29.07 8.73 -14.82
CA SER A 341 30.38 8.19 -14.41
C SER A 341 30.29 6.75 -13.87
N CYS A 342 29.09 6.31 -13.46
CA CYS A 342 28.83 4.96 -12.95
C CYS A 342 28.68 4.00 -14.14
N ARG A 343 29.79 3.40 -14.58
CA ARG A 343 29.84 2.56 -15.80
C ARG A 343 29.25 1.16 -15.63
N TYR A 344 29.11 0.70 -14.39
CA TYR A 344 28.55 -0.61 -14.07
C TYR A 344 27.16 -0.51 -13.44
N LEU A 345 26.51 0.66 -13.50
CA LEU A 345 25.19 0.84 -12.91
C LEU A 345 24.21 -0.06 -13.66
N LYS A 346 23.59 -1.00 -12.95
CA LYS A 346 22.59 -1.93 -13.50
C LYS A 346 21.20 -1.53 -13.03
N TYR A 347 21.04 -1.25 -11.73
CA TYR A 347 19.75 -0.96 -11.11
C TYR A 347 19.71 0.48 -10.63
N LEU A 348 18.83 1.28 -11.23
CA LEU A 348 18.54 2.63 -10.81
C LEU A 348 17.05 2.74 -10.50
N GLU A 349 16.73 2.84 -9.22
CA GLU A 349 15.37 2.75 -8.72
C GLU A 349 15.08 3.91 -7.76
N LEU A 350 14.23 4.85 -8.22
CA LEU A 350 13.93 6.11 -7.53
C LEU A 350 12.44 6.24 -7.14
N SER A 351 11.64 5.20 -7.34
CA SER A 351 10.17 5.23 -7.28
C SER A 351 9.59 5.62 -5.93
N GLY A 352 8.38 6.15 -5.92
CA GLY A 352 7.65 6.54 -4.70
C GLY A 352 8.23 7.75 -3.96
N ASN A 353 9.18 8.48 -4.56
CA ASN A 353 9.75 9.70 -3.98
C ASN A 353 8.98 10.96 -4.37
N HIS A 354 9.11 12.01 -3.56
CA HIS A 354 8.47 13.30 -3.79
C HIS A 354 9.29 14.20 -4.72
N ILE A 355 9.71 13.69 -5.88
CA ILE A 355 10.57 14.41 -6.82
C ILE A 355 9.78 15.59 -7.42
N ARG A 356 9.91 16.77 -6.79
CA ARG A 356 9.03 17.92 -7.00
C ARG A 356 9.12 18.43 -8.45
N SER A 357 7.95 18.54 -9.09
CA SER A 357 7.79 18.79 -10.53
C SER A 357 8.36 20.12 -11.04
N HIS A 358 8.42 21.17 -10.21
CA HIS A 358 8.81 22.51 -10.67
C HIS A 358 10.26 22.65 -11.17
N ILE A 359 11.14 21.67 -10.90
CA ILE A 359 12.53 21.67 -11.41
C ILE A 359 12.74 20.61 -12.51
N LEU A 360 11.93 19.55 -12.56
CA LEU A 360 11.87 18.62 -13.68
C LEU A 360 10.95 19.16 -14.78
N SER A 361 11.37 20.24 -15.45
CA SER A 361 10.69 20.68 -16.68
C SER A 361 11.06 19.80 -17.90
N SER A 362 12.11 18.99 -17.77
CA SER A 362 12.57 18.02 -18.77
C SER A 362 13.58 17.06 -18.12
N PHE A 363 13.61 15.82 -18.58
CA PHE A 363 14.79 14.98 -18.42
C PHE A 363 16.00 15.66 -19.11
N PRO A 364 17.21 15.58 -18.56
CA PRO A 364 18.39 16.14 -19.19
C PRO A 364 18.91 15.24 -20.32
N ASN A 365 19.53 15.82 -21.34
CA ASN A 365 20.09 15.06 -22.48
C ASN A 365 21.14 14.02 -22.05
N SER A 366 21.76 14.19 -20.88
CA SER A 366 22.73 13.24 -20.33
C SER A 366 22.14 11.92 -19.89
N ILE A 367 20.81 11.81 -19.74
CA ILE A 367 20.14 10.56 -19.41
C ILE A 367 20.51 9.44 -20.37
N GLY A 368 20.70 9.77 -21.65
CA GLY A 368 21.11 8.82 -22.70
C GLY A 368 22.48 8.19 -22.49
N ASN A 369 23.30 8.74 -21.59
CA ASN A 369 24.64 8.24 -21.28
C ASN A 369 24.69 7.42 -19.98
N ILE A 370 23.54 7.19 -19.33
CA ILE A 370 23.45 6.36 -18.12
C ILE A 370 23.49 4.89 -18.54
N SER A 371 24.27 4.07 -17.81
CA SER A 371 24.53 2.66 -18.16
C SER A 371 23.47 1.66 -17.68
N ALA A 372 22.46 2.14 -16.95
CA ALA A 372 21.43 1.34 -16.28
C ALA A 372 20.74 0.32 -17.21
N GLU A 373 20.67 -0.91 -16.74
CA GLU A 373 19.92 -2.00 -17.37
C GLU A 373 18.45 -1.96 -16.94
N PHE A 374 18.21 -1.62 -15.68
CA PHE A 374 16.88 -1.49 -15.11
C PHE A 374 16.69 -0.11 -14.52
N PHE A 375 15.68 0.60 -15.01
CA PHE A 375 15.44 1.98 -14.67
C PHE A 375 13.97 2.20 -14.31
N TRP A 376 13.73 2.55 -13.05
CA TRP A 376 12.40 2.81 -12.49
C TRP A 376 12.31 4.21 -11.90
N LEU A 377 11.24 4.92 -12.27
CA LEU A 377 10.92 6.26 -11.80
C LEU A 377 9.42 6.38 -11.46
N ASP A 378 8.83 5.33 -10.93
CA ASP A 378 7.38 5.21 -10.77
C ASP A 378 6.87 6.09 -9.62
N SER A 379 5.63 6.57 -9.72
CA SER A 379 4.97 7.30 -8.62
C SER A 379 5.75 8.53 -8.10
N CYS A 380 6.61 9.12 -8.93
CA CYS A 380 7.50 10.22 -8.55
C CYS A 380 6.89 11.63 -8.75
N ARG A 381 5.68 11.69 -9.34
CA ARG A 381 4.98 12.92 -9.75
C ARG A 381 5.77 13.77 -10.77
N ILE A 382 6.64 13.14 -11.57
CA ILE A 382 7.42 13.83 -12.60
C ILE A 382 6.51 14.35 -13.72
N GLU A 383 6.89 15.47 -14.34
CA GLU A 383 6.20 16.08 -15.49
C GLU A 383 7.17 16.30 -16.66
N GLY A 384 6.63 16.60 -17.84
CA GLY A 384 7.42 16.80 -19.05
C GLY A 384 7.20 15.71 -20.10
N ASN A 385 8.06 15.69 -21.12
CA ASN A 385 8.05 14.67 -22.18
C ASN A 385 9.16 13.64 -21.93
N ILE A 386 8.99 12.44 -22.50
CA ILE A 386 10.06 11.45 -22.62
C ILE A 386 11.11 12.00 -23.62
N PRO A 387 12.37 12.22 -23.22
CA PRO A 387 13.43 12.75 -24.09
C PRO A 387 13.84 11.75 -25.16
N ILE A 388 14.28 12.26 -26.32
CA ILE A 388 14.74 11.39 -27.41
C ILE A 388 16.03 10.64 -27.04
N GLU A 389 16.84 11.22 -26.14
CA GLU A 389 18.11 10.67 -25.67
C GLU A 389 17.95 9.37 -24.89
N ILE A 390 16.75 9.04 -24.39
CA ILE A 390 16.47 7.71 -23.81
C ILE A 390 16.82 6.59 -24.80
N GLY A 391 16.63 6.81 -26.10
CA GLY A 391 17.01 5.84 -27.13
C GLY A 391 18.51 5.48 -27.16
N ASN A 392 19.38 6.30 -26.56
CA ASN A 392 20.82 6.03 -26.50
C ASN A 392 21.21 5.02 -25.40
N MET A 393 20.30 4.71 -24.46
CA MET A 393 20.56 3.80 -23.33
C MET A 393 20.49 2.32 -23.76
N SER A 394 21.34 1.91 -24.70
CA SER A 394 21.30 0.59 -25.35
C SER A 394 21.40 -0.65 -24.44
N ASN A 395 21.85 -0.49 -23.19
CA ASN A 395 21.89 -1.57 -22.19
C ASN A 395 20.54 -1.84 -21.53
N MET A 396 19.55 -0.96 -21.71
CA MET A 396 18.29 -1.02 -21.00
C MET A 396 17.50 -2.29 -21.34
N ILE A 397 17.10 -3.01 -20.30
CA ILE A 397 16.28 -4.22 -20.29
C ILE A 397 14.87 -3.87 -19.77
N PHE A 398 14.80 -3.00 -18.77
CA PHE A 398 13.55 -2.63 -18.12
C PHE A 398 13.48 -1.11 -17.99
N PHE A 399 12.38 -0.52 -18.46
CA PHE A 399 12.08 0.89 -18.31
C PHE A 399 10.68 1.09 -17.74
N SER A 400 10.57 1.74 -16.58
CA SER A 400 9.29 2.15 -16.04
C SER A 400 9.30 3.59 -15.54
N ILE A 401 8.25 4.31 -15.92
CA ILE A 401 7.90 5.65 -15.42
C ILE A 401 6.40 5.72 -15.08
N ASN A 402 5.83 4.61 -14.64
CA ASN A 402 4.41 4.43 -14.34
C ASN A 402 3.94 5.40 -13.23
N ASP A 403 2.64 5.71 -13.22
CA ASP A 403 1.99 6.60 -12.26
C ASP A 403 2.69 7.97 -12.10
N ASN A 404 2.79 8.70 -13.21
CA ASN A 404 3.40 10.03 -13.24
C ASN A 404 2.53 11.04 -14.02
N ASN A 405 3.05 12.27 -14.20
CA ASN A 405 2.38 13.31 -14.98
C ASN A 405 3.04 13.55 -16.34
N ILE A 406 3.69 12.53 -16.92
CA ILE A 406 4.38 12.63 -18.21
C ILE A 406 3.36 12.83 -19.33
N TYR A 407 3.64 13.77 -20.23
CA TYR A 407 2.81 14.10 -21.39
C TYR A 407 3.63 14.06 -22.68
N GLY A 408 3.01 14.42 -23.81
CA GLY A 408 3.64 14.33 -25.12
C GLY A 408 3.51 12.92 -25.71
N SER A 409 4.23 12.66 -26.80
CA SER A 409 4.22 11.37 -27.50
C SER A 409 5.40 10.50 -27.07
N ILE A 410 5.26 9.19 -27.26
CA ILE A 410 6.38 8.25 -27.15
C ILE A 410 7.39 8.58 -28.27
N PRO A 411 8.69 8.79 -27.98
CA PRO A 411 9.68 9.14 -28.99
C PRO A 411 10.02 7.93 -29.87
N GLY A 412 10.12 8.15 -31.19
CA GLY A 412 10.48 7.10 -32.15
C GLY A 412 11.89 6.54 -31.96
N THR A 413 12.78 7.25 -31.25
CA THR A 413 14.11 6.74 -30.87
C THR A 413 14.06 5.56 -29.91
N ILE A 414 12.90 5.23 -29.35
CA ILE A 414 12.74 4.05 -28.48
C ILE A 414 13.13 2.75 -29.19
N LYS A 415 13.00 2.69 -30.53
CA LYS A 415 13.44 1.53 -31.34
C LYS A 415 14.92 1.19 -31.19
N GLU A 416 15.75 2.14 -30.79
CA GLU A 416 17.19 1.90 -30.61
C GLU A 416 17.48 1.02 -29.37
N LEU A 417 16.50 0.84 -28.47
CA LEU A 417 16.59 0.02 -27.26
C LEU A 417 16.43 -1.49 -27.53
N GLN A 418 17.31 -2.04 -28.36
CA GLN A 418 17.22 -3.43 -28.85
C GLN A 418 17.33 -4.53 -27.76
N ASN A 419 17.70 -4.16 -26.53
CA ASN A 419 17.73 -5.07 -25.37
C ASN A 419 16.48 -4.99 -24.48
N LEU A 420 15.58 -4.05 -24.73
CA LEU A 420 14.41 -3.79 -23.90
C LEU A 420 13.45 -4.98 -23.92
N GLN A 421 13.10 -5.45 -22.74
CA GLN A 421 12.18 -6.57 -22.50
C GLN A 421 10.87 -6.09 -21.88
N VAL A 422 10.92 -5.05 -21.04
CA VAL A 422 9.73 -4.45 -20.42
C VAL A 422 9.73 -2.94 -20.63
N LEU A 423 8.60 -2.44 -21.11
CA LEU A 423 8.33 -1.01 -21.22
C LEU A 423 7.01 -0.70 -20.50
N ASP A 424 7.10 -0.01 -19.37
CA ASP A 424 5.95 0.44 -18.60
C ASP A 424 5.86 1.98 -18.58
N LEU A 425 4.88 2.50 -19.32
CA LEU A 425 4.53 3.91 -19.37
C LEU A 425 3.08 4.15 -18.91
N GLY A 426 2.52 3.22 -18.14
CA GLY A 426 1.16 3.25 -17.64
C GLY A 426 0.85 4.49 -16.79
N ASN A 427 -0.44 4.76 -16.57
CA ASN A 427 -0.93 5.77 -15.63
C ASN A 427 -0.27 7.16 -15.77
N ASN A 428 -0.22 7.66 -17.01
CA ASN A 428 0.39 8.93 -17.37
C ASN A 428 -0.58 9.82 -18.18
N ARG A 429 -0.06 10.85 -18.84
CA ARG A 429 -0.82 11.76 -19.73
C ARG A 429 -0.30 11.73 -21.16
N LEU A 430 0.33 10.61 -21.58
CA LEU A 430 0.87 10.45 -22.93
C LEU A 430 -0.24 10.59 -23.97
N GLN A 431 0.06 11.27 -25.06
CA GLN A 431 -0.88 11.61 -26.12
C GLN A 431 -0.28 11.32 -27.50
N GLY A 432 -1.11 11.41 -28.54
CA GLY A 432 -0.70 11.06 -29.91
C GLY A 432 -1.09 9.63 -30.27
N SER A 433 -0.56 9.13 -31.37
CA SER A 433 -0.82 7.76 -31.84
C SER A 433 0.19 6.77 -31.30
N PHE A 434 -0.19 5.50 -31.30
CA PHE A 434 0.75 4.41 -31.14
C PHE A 434 1.78 4.47 -32.29
N ILE A 435 3.07 4.35 -31.98
CA ILE A 435 4.17 4.50 -32.95
C ILE A 435 4.56 3.12 -33.53
N GLU A 436 4.90 3.05 -34.82
CA GLU A 436 5.28 1.78 -35.47
C GLU A 436 6.67 1.31 -35.04
N GLU A 437 7.52 2.24 -34.60
CA GLU A 437 8.87 2.02 -34.10
C GLU A 437 8.92 1.03 -32.91
N LEU A 438 7.84 0.91 -32.13
CA LEU A 438 7.74 -0.10 -31.06
C LEU A 438 7.76 -1.54 -31.60
N CYS A 439 7.29 -1.77 -32.83
CA CYS A 439 7.33 -3.07 -33.48
C CYS A 439 8.76 -3.52 -33.83
N GLU A 440 9.73 -2.60 -33.84
CA GLU A 440 11.13 -2.91 -34.12
C GLU A 440 11.87 -3.48 -32.90
N LEU A 441 11.25 -3.47 -31.70
CA LEU A 441 11.81 -4.00 -30.46
C LEU A 441 11.61 -5.51 -30.36
N GLN A 442 12.54 -6.27 -30.95
CA GLN A 442 12.43 -7.73 -31.09
C GLN A 442 12.41 -8.51 -29.76
N LYS A 443 12.97 -7.95 -28.69
CA LYS A 443 13.03 -8.59 -27.36
C LYS A 443 11.92 -8.13 -26.41
N LEU A 444 11.07 -7.18 -26.82
CA LEU A 444 10.04 -6.64 -25.93
C LEU A 444 9.00 -7.73 -25.64
N GLY A 445 8.93 -8.13 -24.37
CA GLY A 445 8.01 -9.13 -23.85
C GLY A 445 6.78 -8.51 -23.21
N GLU A 446 6.92 -7.34 -22.59
CA GLU A 446 5.82 -6.69 -21.87
C GLU A 446 5.73 -5.20 -22.23
N LEU A 447 4.51 -4.77 -22.56
CA LEU A 447 4.20 -3.40 -22.92
C LEU A 447 2.97 -2.91 -22.15
N TYR A 448 3.18 -1.91 -21.29
CA TYR A 448 2.12 -1.28 -20.49
C TYR A 448 2.01 0.19 -20.88
N LEU A 449 0.85 0.60 -21.40
CA LEU A 449 0.51 1.97 -21.80
C LEU A 449 -0.89 2.36 -21.30
N GLU A 450 -1.42 1.62 -20.34
CA GLU A 450 -2.76 1.78 -19.82
C GLU A 450 -2.95 3.15 -19.15
N ASN A 451 -4.20 3.60 -19.08
CA ASN A 451 -4.59 4.85 -18.40
C ASN A 451 -3.76 6.06 -18.87
N ASN A 452 -3.74 6.26 -20.20
CA ASN A 452 -3.10 7.39 -20.88
C ASN A 452 -4.12 8.12 -21.78
N LYS A 453 -3.65 9.00 -22.68
CA LYS A 453 -4.48 9.73 -23.66
C LYS A 453 -4.11 9.39 -25.10
N LEU A 454 -3.61 8.17 -25.34
CA LEU A 454 -3.27 7.69 -26.67
C LEU A 454 -4.53 7.59 -27.53
N SER A 455 -4.43 7.92 -28.81
CA SER A 455 -5.57 8.01 -29.72
C SER A 455 -5.19 7.55 -31.13
N GLY A 456 -6.18 7.32 -32.00
CA GLY A 456 -5.92 6.84 -33.35
C GLY A 456 -5.90 5.31 -33.42
N VAL A 457 -4.95 4.76 -34.17
CA VAL A 457 -4.92 3.35 -34.59
C VAL A 457 -3.80 2.56 -33.92
N LEU A 458 -4.04 1.27 -33.71
CA LEU A 458 -2.96 0.32 -33.42
C LEU A 458 -2.17 0.01 -34.71
N PRO A 459 -0.84 -0.19 -34.61
CA PRO A 459 0.00 -0.39 -35.77
C PRO A 459 -0.25 -1.77 -36.40
N THR A 460 -0.06 -1.86 -37.71
CA THR A 460 -0.27 -3.13 -38.42
C THR A 460 0.91 -4.09 -38.29
N CYS A 461 2.06 -3.63 -37.76
CA CYS A 461 3.28 -4.40 -37.60
C CYS A 461 3.37 -5.24 -36.31
N LEU A 462 2.30 -5.35 -35.50
CA LEU A 462 2.34 -6.08 -34.22
C LEU A 462 2.78 -7.54 -34.35
N GLU A 463 2.56 -8.16 -35.52
CA GLU A 463 3.03 -9.52 -35.83
C GLU A 463 4.56 -9.67 -35.79
N ASN A 464 5.31 -8.56 -35.91
CA ASN A 464 6.78 -8.56 -35.82
C ASN A 464 7.28 -8.64 -34.37
N MET A 465 6.42 -8.40 -33.37
CA MET A 465 6.78 -8.43 -31.95
C MET A 465 6.74 -9.86 -31.39
N THR A 466 7.58 -10.74 -31.94
CA THR A 466 7.56 -12.19 -31.66
C THR A 466 7.83 -12.57 -30.19
N SER A 467 8.54 -11.72 -29.44
CA SER A 467 8.79 -11.93 -28.00
C SER A 467 7.64 -11.47 -27.10
N LEU A 468 6.65 -10.76 -27.62
CA LEU A 468 5.58 -10.17 -26.82
C LEU A 468 4.75 -11.25 -26.11
N ARG A 469 4.53 -11.05 -24.81
CA ARG A 469 3.77 -11.91 -23.90
C ARG A 469 2.62 -11.15 -23.25
N MET A 470 2.81 -9.88 -22.95
CA MET A 470 1.78 -9.02 -22.37
C MET A 470 1.68 -7.70 -23.11
N ILE A 471 0.45 -7.30 -23.42
CA ILE A 471 0.12 -5.95 -23.87
C ILE A 471 -1.07 -5.42 -23.08
N ASP A 472 -0.84 -4.37 -22.31
CA ASP A 472 -1.89 -3.59 -21.67
C ASP A 472 -1.88 -2.17 -22.24
N ILE A 473 -2.95 -1.80 -22.92
CA ILE A 473 -3.18 -0.44 -23.42
C ILE A 473 -4.57 0.06 -23.04
N GLY A 474 -5.13 -0.51 -21.98
CA GLY A 474 -6.45 -0.21 -21.47
C GLY A 474 -6.64 1.27 -21.14
N SER A 475 -7.89 1.73 -21.02
CA SER A 475 -8.22 3.10 -20.58
C SER A 475 -7.52 4.21 -21.38
N ASN A 476 -7.57 4.13 -22.71
CA ASN A 476 -7.05 5.15 -23.64
C ASN A 476 -8.18 5.70 -24.55
N SER A 477 -7.83 6.43 -25.61
CA SER A 477 -8.75 7.02 -26.60
C SER A 477 -8.59 6.42 -28.02
N LEU A 478 -8.13 5.17 -28.14
CA LEU A 478 -7.96 4.47 -29.43
C LEU A 478 -9.32 4.16 -30.05
N ASN A 479 -9.54 4.47 -31.33
CA ASN A 479 -10.89 4.52 -31.92
C ASN A 479 -11.04 3.80 -33.26
N SER A 480 -10.06 2.96 -33.62
CA SER A 480 -10.05 2.20 -34.88
C SER A 480 -10.53 0.76 -34.70
N LYS A 481 -10.42 -0.05 -35.77
CA LYS A 481 -10.49 -1.51 -35.63
C LYS A 481 -9.19 -2.03 -35.03
N ILE A 482 -9.28 -3.15 -34.30
CA ILE A 482 -8.10 -3.91 -33.86
C ILE A 482 -7.49 -4.59 -35.11
N PRO A 483 -6.19 -4.38 -35.41
CA PRO A 483 -5.55 -4.92 -36.60
C PRO A 483 -5.42 -6.45 -36.52
N SER A 484 -5.46 -7.12 -37.68
CA SER A 484 -5.38 -8.58 -37.74
C SER A 484 -4.04 -9.14 -37.25
N SER A 485 -2.98 -8.35 -37.34
CA SER A 485 -1.63 -8.71 -36.92
C SER A 485 -1.50 -8.97 -35.42
N LEU A 486 -2.35 -8.36 -34.58
CA LEU A 486 -2.39 -8.70 -33.14
C LEU A 486 -2.76 -10.18 -32.95
N TRP A 487 -3.70 -10.70 -33.73
CA TRP A 487 -4.14 -12.09 -33.66
C TRP A 487 -3.12 -13.08 -34.26
N SER A 488 -2.01 -12.58 -34.82
CA SER A 488 -0.90 -13.41 -35.30
C SER A 488 0.18 -13.64 -34.24
N VAL A 489 0.13 -12.95 -33.10
CA VAL A 489 1.12 -13.07 -32.00
C VAL A 489 0.77 -14.27 -31.11
N ILE A 490 1.03 -15.47 -31.61
CA ILE A 490 0.52 -16.73 -31.03
C ILE A 490 0.99 -17.05 -29.60
N ASP A 491 2.14 -16.51 -29.19
CA ASP A 491 2.75 -16.75 -27.87
C ASP A 491 2.27 -15.74 -26.80
N ILE A 492 1.36 -14.83 -27.15
CA ILE A 492 0.83 -13.83 -26.22
C ILE A 492 0.01 -14.48 -25.11
N LEU A 493 0.23 -14.05 -23.88
CA LEU A 493 -0.40 -14.56 -22.66
C LEU A 493 -1.51 -13.61 -22.19
N GLU A 494 -1.33 -12.31 -22.34
CA GLU A 494 -2.27 -11.31 -21.84
C GLU A 494 -2.46 -10.16 -22.82
N VAL A 495 -3.73 -9.84 -23.07
CA VAL A 495 -4.16 -8.73 -23.91
C VAL A 495 -5.26 -7.96 -23.18
N ASP A 496 -4.93 -6.75 -22.73
CA ASP A 496 -5.90 -5.78 -22.22
C ASP A 496 -5.98 -4.58 -23.18
N LEU A 497 -7.13 -4.48 -23.88
CA LEU A 497 -7.49 -3.36 -24.74
C LEU A 497 -8.72 -2.62 -24.19
N SER A 498 -9.02 -2.79 -22.89
CA SER A 498 -10.25 -2.37 -22.26
C SER A 498 -10.42 -0.85 -22.27
N TYR A 499 -11.66 -0.38 -22.09
CA TYR A 499 -11.99 1.04 -21.92
C TYR A 499 -11.36 1.99 -22.96
N ASN A 500 -11.38 1.58 -24.23
CA ASN A 500 -11.01 2.39 -25.37
C ASN A 500 -12.27 2.72 -26.20
N ALA A 501 -12.12 3.09 -27.47
CA ALA A 501 -13.21 3.30 -28.41
C ALA A 501 -13.12 2.37 -29.63
N PHE A 502 -12.49 1.19 -29.49
CA PHE A 502 -12.30 0.24 -30.60
C PHE A 502 -13.62 -0.16 -31.25
N ILE A 503 -13.65 -0.15 -32.58
CA ILE A 503 -14.83 -0.49 -33.41
C ILE A 503 -14.61 -1.78 -34.20
N GLY A 504 -15.65 -2.24 -34.91
CA GLY A 504 -15.58 -3.39 -35.79
C GLY A 504 -16.21 -4.64 -35.18
N ASN A 505 -15.72 -5.81 -35.57
CA ASN A 505 -16.15 -7.12 -35.11
C ASN A 505 -14.94 -7.93 -34.64
N LEU A 506 -15.19 -8.93 -33.79
CA LEU A 506 -14.18 -9.93 -33.43
C LEU A 506 -13.94 -10.85 -34.64
N PRO A 507 -12.72 -10.92 -35.19
CA PRO A 507 -12.43 -11.71 -36.36
C PRO A 507 -12.17 -13.19 -35.98
N PRO A 508 -12.41 -14.17 -36.89
CA PRO A 508 -12.15 -15.59 -36.60
C PRO A 508 -10.72 -15.90 -36.17
N GLU A 509 -9.75 -15.13 -36.66
CA GLU A 509 -8.32 -15.19 -36.39
C GLU A 509 -7.99 -15.07 -34.90
N ILE A 510 -8.89 -14.53 -34.07
CA ILE A 510 -8.73 -14.50 -32.61
C ILE A 510 -8.41 -15.88 -32.03
N GLY A 511 -8.90 -16.96 -32.65
CA GLY A 511 -8.65 -18.34 -32.24
C GLY A 511 -7.19 -18.81 -32.44
N ASN A 512 -6.33 -17.99 -33.04
CA ASN A 512 -4.90 -18.28 -33.20
C ASN A 512 -4.11 -18.12 -31.89
N LEU A 513 -4.60 -17.33 -30.92
CA LEU A 513 -3.89 -16.98 -29.68
C LEU A 513 -3.89 -18.11 -28.66
N ARG A 514 -3.35 -19.28 -29.02
CA ARG A 514 -3.51 -20.52 -28.24
C ARG A 514 -2.81 -20.53 -26.88
N ALA A 515 -1.92 -19.57 -26.60
CA ALA A 515 -1.24 -19.43 -25.32
C ALA A 515 -1.96 -18.46 -24.36
N ILE A 516 -2.97 -17.73 -24.83
CA ILE A 516 -3.59 -16.63 -24.07
C ILE A 516 -4.26 -17.13 -22.78
N VAL A 517 -4.09 -16.35 -21.71
CA VAL A 517 -4.63 -16.59 -20.38
C VAL A 517 -5.64 -15.51 -20.01
N VAL A 518 -5.36 -14.25 -20.38
CA VAL A 518 -6.23 -13.10 -20.11
C VAL A 518 -6.53 -12.36 -21.40
N LEU A 519 -7.83 -12.12 -21.66
CA LEU A 519 -8.30 -11.31 -22.78
C LEU A 519 -9.40 -10.36 -22.30
N ASP A 520 -9.05 -9.09 -22.14
CA ASP A 520 -9.99 -8.02 -21.83
C ASP A 520 -10.17 -7.06 -23.02
N LEU A 521 -11.36 -7.10 -23.62
CA LEU A 521 -11.77 -6.18 -24.68
C LEU A 521 -12.97 -5.32 -24.24
N SER A 522 -13.21 -5.23 -22.93
CA SER A 522 -14.38 -4.59 -22.38
C SER A 522 -14.39 -3.07 -22.57
N GLY A 523 -15.56 -2.45 -22.46
CA GLY A 523 -15.67 -0.98 -22.50
C GLY A 523 -15.34 -0.36 -23.86
N ASN A 524 -15.59 -1.09 -24.96
CA ASN A 524 -15.30 -0.65 -26.33
C ASN A 524 -16.60 -0.53 -27.17
N ASN A 525 -16.44 -0.30 -28.48
CA ASN A 525 -17.54 -0.24 -29.46
C ASN A 525 -17.60 -1.46 -30.39
N ILE A 526 -17.06 -2.61 -29.95
CA ILE A 526 -17.01 -3.84 -30.75
C ILE A 526 -18.43 -4.38 -30.93
N SER A 527 -18.76 -4.82 -32.15
CA SER A 527 -20.11 -5.19 -32.57
C SER A 527 -20.14 -6.54 -33.27
N ARG A 528 -21.33 -6.96 -33.73
CA ARG A 528 -21.58 -8.28 -34.34
C ARG A 528 -21.47 -9.43 -33.33
N ASN A 529 -21.45 -10.65 -33.85
CA ASN A 529 -21.50 -11.87 -33.06
C ASN A 529 -20.10 -12.22 -32.53
N ILE A 530 -20.07 -12.95 -31.40
CA ILE A 530 -18.87 -13.64 -30.92
C ILE A 530 -18.59 -14.81 -31.88
N PRO A 531 -17.39 -14.92 -32.48
CA PRO A 531 -17.06 -16.00 -33.41
C PRO A 531 -16.93 -17.33 -32.67
N SER A 532 -17.38 -18.43 -33.29
CA SER A 532 -17.26 -19.76 -32.67
C SER A 532 -15.81 -20.23 -32.50
N THR A 533 -14.87 -19.67 -33.30
CA THR A 533 -13.43 -19.97 -33.21
C THR A 533 -12.80 -19.55 -31.89
N ILE A 534 -13.46 -18.70 -31.09
CA ILE A 534 -13.01 -18.34 -29.74
C ILE A 534 -12.83 -19.56 -28.83
N SER A 535 -13.53 -20.67 -29.13
CA SER A 535 -13.37 -21.92 -28.39
C SER A 535 -11.99 -22.58 -28.54
N SER A 536 -11.18 -22.11 -29.51
CA SER A 536 -9.79 -22.57 -29.70
C SER A 536 -8.85 -22.08 -28.58
N LEU A 537 -9.27 -21.08 -27.79
CA LEU A 537 -8.49 -20.48 -26.71
C LEU A 537 -8.58 -21.32 -25.42
N VAL A 538 -8.09 -22.56 -25.49
CA VAL A 538 -8.26 -23.57 -24.43
C VAL A 538 -7.50 -23.25 -23.14
N THR A 539 -6.49 -22.38 -23.19
CA THR A 539 -5.70 -21.91 -22.03
C THR A 539 -6.30 -20.69 -21.34
N LEU A 540 -7.29 -20.03 -21.97
CA LEU A 540 -7.86 -18.77 -21.49
C LEU A 540 -8.57 -18.99 -20.16
N GLN A 541 -8.21 -18.18 -19.17
CA GLN A 541 -8.79 -18.18 -17.82
C GLN A 541 -9.79 -17.03 -17.68
N ASN A 542 -9.41 -15.83 -18.13
CA ASN A 542 -10.23 -14.63 -17.97
C ASN A 542 -10.63 -14.07 -19.34
N LEU A 543 -11.94 -14.05 -19.62
CA LEU A 543 -12.50 -13.42 -20.81
C LEU A 543 -13.48 -12.32 -20.41
N SER A 544 -13.18 -11.09 -20.81
CA SER A 544 -14.06 -9.95 -20.62
C SER A 544 -14.39 -9.30 -21.97
N LEU A 545 -15.65 -9.39 -22.37
CA LEU A 545 -16.23 -8.69 -23.53
C LEU A 545 -17.31 -7.69 -23.10
N ALA A 546 -17.32 -7.35 -21.81
CA ALA A 546 -18.34 -6.51 -21.20
C ALA A 546 -18.43 -5.12 -21.87
N HIS A 547 -19.56 -4.44 -21.73
CA HIS A 547 -19.70 -3.05 -22.18
C HIS A 547 -19.33 -2.82 -23.66
N ASN A 548 -19.88 -3.63 -24.55
CA ASN A 548 -19.67 -3.53 -25.99
C ASN A 548 -21.04 -3.45 -26.73
N LYS A 549 -21.01 -3.57 -28.06
CA LYS A 549 -22.18 -3.62 -28.94
C LYS A 549 -22.38 -5.01 -29.56
N LEU A 550 -21.90 -6.06 -28.90
CA LEU A 550 -22.01 -7.43 -29.40
C LEU A 550 -23.48 -7.86 -29.46
N ASN A 551 -23.85 -8.61 -30.50
CA ASN A 551 -25.21 -9.12 -30.69
C ASN A 551 -25.20 -10.60 -31.14
N GLY A 552 -26.38 -11.15 -31.42
CA GLY A 552 -26.50 -12.57 -31.73
C GLY A 552 -26.39 -13.44 -30.47
N SER A 553 -26.29 -14.75 -30.67
CA SER A 553 -26.25 -15.74 -29.58
C SER A 553 -24.86 -15.96 -29.03
N ILE A 554 -24.79 -16.30 -27.73
CA ILE A 554 -23.59 -16.85 -27.11
C ILE A 554 -23.28 -18.20 -27.81
N PRO A 555 -22.09 -18.39 -28.42
CA PRO A 555 -21.76 -19.65 -29.09
C PRO A 555 -21.73 -20.82 -28.11
N SER A 556 -22.31 -21.96 -28.49
CA SER A 556 -22.26 -23.17 -27.66
C SER A 556 -20.85 -23.73 -27.48
N SER A 557 -19.94 -23.42 -28.41
CA SER A 557 -18.54 -23.85 -28.34
C SER A 557 -17.76 -23.21 -27.19
N LEU A 558 -18.25 -22.14 -26.54
CA LEU A 558 -17.61 -21.61 -25.32
C LEU A 558 -17.49 -22.65 -24.19
N GLY A 559 -18.36 -23.67 -24.17
CA GLY A 559 -18.25 -24.78 -23.22
C GLY A 559 -17.01 -25.67 -23.40
N GLU A 560 -16.27 -25.53 -24.51
CA GLU A 560 -15.02 -26.25 -24.79
C GLU A 560 -13.79 -25.57 -24.16
N MET A 561 -13.93 -24.34 -23.65
CA MET A 561 -12.82 -23.54 -23.08
C MET A 561 -12.56 -23.92 -21.62
N VAL A 562 -12.11 -25.15 -21.40
CA VAL A 562 -12.07 -25.82 -20.09
C VAL A 562 -11.25 -25.12 -19.00
N SER A 563 -10.34 -24.20 -19.34
CA SER A 563 -9.52 -23.45 -18.38
C SER A 563 -10.18 -22.17 -17.86
N LEU A 564 -11.36 -21.78 -18.38
CA LEU A 564 -12.03 -20.53 -17.98
C LEU A 564 -12.38 -20.54 -16.48
N THR A 565 -11.96 -19.47 -15.81
CA THR A 565 -12.29 -19.15 -14.41
C THR A 565 -13.21 -17.94 -14.32
N SER A 566 -13.12 -17.00 -15.26
CA SER A 566 -13.94 -15.78 -15.30
C SER A 566 -14.45 -15.49 -16.71
N LEU A 567 -15.77 -15.25 -16.83
CA LEU A 567 -16.43 -14.89 -18.09
C LEU A 567 -17.42 -13.73 -17.91
N ASP A 568 -17.06 -12.55 -18.42
CA ASP A 568 -17.93 -11.38 -18.42
C ASP A 568 -18.39 -11.00 -19.84
N LEU A 569 -19.69 -11.16 -20.10
CA LEU A 569 -20.35 -10.75 -21.35
C LEU A 569 -21.42 -9.67 -21.10
N SER A 570 -21.39 -9.03 -19.94
CA SER A 570 -22.43 -8.09 -19.51
C SER A 570 -22.49 -6.82 -20.36
N GLN A 571 -23.62 -6.12 -20.31
CA GLN A 571 -23.82 -4.83 -20.98
C GLN A 571 -23.52 -4.89 -22.49
N ASN A 572 -24.17 -5.85 -23.16
CA ASN A 572 -24.14 -6.03 -24.60
C ASN A 572 -25.57 -6.11 -25.17
N MET A 573 -25.71 -6.47 -26.45
CA MET A 573 -26.98 -6.72 -27.12
C MET A 573 -27.16 -8.22 -27.46
N LEU A 574 -26.58 -9.13 -26.66
CA LEU A 574 -26.65 -10.57 -26.90
C LEU A 574 -28.09 -11.07 -26.76
N THR A 575 -28.49 -11.97 -27.65
CA THR A 575 -29.83 -12.57 -27.73
C THR A 575 -29.75 -14.10 -27.65
N GLY A 576 -30.88 -14.79 -27.62
CA GLY A 576 -30.91 -16.25 -27.56
C GLY A 576 -30.71 -16.81 -26.16
N ILE A 577 -30.38 -18.10 -26.07
CA ILE A 577 -30.27 -18.83 -24.80
C ILE A 577 -28.85 -18.79 -24.23
N ILE A 578 -28.72 -18.96 -22.92
CA ILE A 578 -27.44 -19.30 -22.29
C ILE A 578 -27.15 -20.77 -22.62
N PRO A 579 -26.06 -21.11 -23.33
CA PRO A 579 -25.81 -22.48 -23.76
C PRO A 579 -25.59 -23.42 -22.58
N LYS A 580 -26.30 -24.55 -22.57
CA LYS A 580 -26.14 -25.60 -21.55
C LYS A 580 -24.73 -26.21 -21.52
N SER A 581 -23.99 -26.12 -22.63
CA SER A 581 -22.60 -26.53 -22.69
C SER A 581 -21.70 -25.78 -21.70
N LEU A 582 -22.07 -24.60 -21.21
CA LEU A 582 -21.27 -23.90 -20.20
C LEU A 582 -21.23 -24.62 -18.84
N GLU A 583 -22.12 -25.60 -18.59
CA GLU A 583 -22.09 -26.44 -17.38
C GLU A 583 -20.83 -27.31 -17.29
N SER A 584 -20.12 -27.56 -18.40
CA SER A 584 -18.89 -28.37 -18.41
C SER A 584 -17.64 -27.63 -17.94
N LEU A 585 -17.70 -26.31 -17.73
CA LEU A 585 -16.56 -25.48 -17.31
C LEU A 585 -16.33 -25.59 -15.80
N LEU A 586 -15.68 -26.67 -15.34
CA LEU A 586 -15.59 -27.02 -13.93
C LEU A 586 -14.81 -26.01 -13.06
N TYR A 587 -13.93 -25.22 -13.66
CA TYR A 587 -13.12 -24.19 -12.98
C TYR A 587 -13.73 -22.79 -13.02
N LEU A 588 -14.92 -22.62 -13.59
CA LEU A 588 -15.57 -21.32 -13.72
C LEU A 588 -16.07 -20.82 -12.36
N GLU A 589 -15.48 -19.75 -11.87
CA GLU A 589 -15.79 -19.14 -10.56
C GLU A 589 -16.65 -17.89 -10.69
N ASN A 590 -16.45 -17.13 -11.77
CA ASN A 590 -17.12 -15.84 -11.98
C ASN A 590 -17.81 -15.80 -13.35
N ILE A 591 -19.09 -15.42 -13.36
CA ILE A 591 -19.79 -15.08 -14.60
C ILE A 591 -20.56 -13.78 -14.44
N ASN A 592 -20.72 -13.09 -15.57
CA ASN A 592 -21.59 -11.94 -15.64
C ASN A 592 -22.23 -11.82 -17.03
N PHE A 593 -23.52 -12.10 -17.11
CA PHE A 593 -24.36 -12.00 -18.32
C PHE A 593 -25.41 -10.89 -18.20
N SER A 594 -25.32 -10.06 -17.17
CA SER A 594 -26.30 -9.02 -16.88
C SER A 594 -26.40 -7.99 -18.00
N TYR A 595 -27.54 -7.30 -18.08
CA TYR A 595 -27.79 -6.24 -19.07
C TYR A 595 -27.60 -6.69 -20.53
N ASN A 596 -28.25 -7.80 -20.90
CA ASN A 596 -28.34 -8.29 -22.27
C ASN A 596 -29.81 -8.45 -22.70
N ARG A 597 -30.07 -9.20 -23.78
CA ARG A 597 -31.41 -9.59 -24.26
C ARG A 597 -31.55 -11.12 -24.33
N LEU A 598 -30.93 -11.82 -23.37
CA LEU A 598 -30.98 -13.28 -23.27
C LEU A 598 -32.37 -13.75 -22.84
N GLN A 599 -32.70 -14.97 -23.25
CA GLN A 599 -34.01 -15.60 -23.03
C GLN A 599 -33.88 -17.09 -22.72
N GLY A 600 -34.94 -17.68 -22.18
CA GLY A 600 -35.00 -19.12 -21.90
C GLY A 600 -34.44 -19.49 -20.53
N GLU A 601 -34.22 -20.80 -20.34
CA GLU A 601 -33.79 -21.35 -19.06
C GLU A 601 -32.31 -21.04 -18.77
N ILE A 602 -32.02 -20.59 -17.55
CA ILE A 602 -30.65 -20.51 -17.05
C ILE A 602 -30.16 -21.93 -16.71
N PRO A 603 -28.99 -22.37 -17.23
CA PRO A 603 -28.41 -23.66 -16.86
C PRO A 603 -28.30 -23.83 -15.33
N ASP A 604 -28.51 -25.04 -14.85
CA ASP A 604 -28.57 -25.36 -13.41
C ASP A 604 -27.57 -26.45 -12.99
N GLY A 605 -26.81 -26.98 -13.96
CA GLY A 605 -25.70 -27.92 -13.76
C GLY A 605 -24.34 -27.25 -13.52
N GLY A 606 -23.35 -28.06 -13.17
CA GLY A 606 -21.96 -27.61 -13.01
C GLY A 606 -21.79 -26.39 -12.08
N PRO A 607 -20.99 -25.39 -12.46
CA PRO A 607 -20.73 -24.20 -11.63
C PRO A 607 -21.93 -23.26 -11.52
N PHE A 608 -22.96 -23.37 -12.39
CA PHE A 608 -24.14 -22.49 -12.36
C PHE A 608 -24.95 -22.57 -11.08
N LYS A 609 -24.80 -23.65 -10.31
CA LYS A 609 -25.40 -23.80 -8.97
C LYS A 609 -24.90 -22.75 -7.98
N ASN A 610 -23.69 -22.23 -8.18
CA ASN A 610 -23.02 -21.34 -7.24
C ASN A 610 -23.23 -19.85 -7.59
N PHE A 611 -23.51 -19.51 -8.86
CA PHE A 611 -23.61 -18.13 -9.32
C PHE A 611 -24.87 -17.40 -8.83
N MET A 612 -24.70 -16.12 -8.48
CA MET A 612 -25.75 -15.32 -7.86
C MET A 612 -26.69 -14.67 -8.89
N ALA A 613 -27.81 -14.12 -8.42
CA ALA A 613 -28.85 -13.54 -9.29
C ALA A 613 -28.33 -12.32 -10.08
N GLU A 614 -27.39 -11.58 -9.48
CA GLU A 614 -26.74 -10.38 -10.00
C GLU A 614 -26.08 -10.63 -11.36
N SER A 615 -25.53 -11.82 -11.57
CA SER A 615 -24.91 -12.22 -12.84
C SER A 615 -25.90 -12.27 -14.02
N PHE A 616 -27.22 -12.26 -13.78
CA PHE A 616 -28.24 -12.46 -14.82
C PHE A 616 -29.25 -11.31 -14.93
N ILE A 617 -29.14 -10.27 -14.09
CA ILE A 617 -30.11 -9.18 -14.02
C ILE A 617 -30.28 -8.46 -15.37
N HIS A 618 -31.43 -7.83 -15.55
CA HIS A 618 -31.78 -7.11 -16.78
C HIS A 618 -31.86 -7.96 -18.06
N ASN A 619 -32.06 -9.27 -17.95
CA ASN A 619 -32.49 -10.15 -19.03
C ASN A 619 -33.94 -10.61 -18.80
N GLY A 620 -34.91 -9.77 -19.18
CA GLY A 620 -36.32 -9.94 -18.77
C GLY A 620 -37.04 -11.19 -19.29
N ALA A 621 -36.42 -11.97 -20.17
CA ALA A 621 -36.97 -13.21 -20.72
C ALA A 621 -36.27 -14.49 -20.21
N LEU A 622 -35.36 -14.38 -19.23
CA LEU A 622 -34.78 -15.53 -18.56
C LEU A 622 -35.76 -16.12 -17.53
N CYS A 623 -35.75 -17.44 -17.43
CA CYS A 623 -36.49 -18.21 -16.43
C CYS A 623 -35.56 -19.29 -15.83
N GLY A 624 -35.92 -19.90 -14.71
CA GLY A 624 -35.12 -20.98 -14.14
C GLY A 624 -35.29 -21.13 -12.63
N ASN A 625 -34.19 -21.49 -11.96
CA ASN A 625 -34.20 -21.81 -10.54
C ASN A 625 -34.65 -20.61 -9.66
N PRO A 626 -35.64 -20.77 -8.76
CA PRO A 626 -36.12 -19.72 -7.88
C PRO A 626 -35.05 -19.06 -6.99
N ARG A 627 -33.92 -19.74 -6.74
CA ARG A 627 -32.76 -19.17 -6.01
C ARG A 627 -32.26 -17.87 -6.63
N LEU A 628 -32.42 -17.70 -7.94
CA LEU A 628 -31.98 -16.54 -8.70
C LEU A 628 -33.03 -15.41 -8.75
N HIS A 629 -34.10 -15.50 -7.95
CA HIS A 629 -35.21 -14.55 -7.93
C HIS A 629 -35.88 -14.30 -9.30
N ILE A 630 -35.83 -15.31 -10.19
CA ILE A 630 -36.47 -15.33 -11.50
C ILE A 630 -37.70 -16.24 -11.52
N HIS A 631 -38.54 -16.07 -12.54
CA HIS A 631 -39.75 -16.89 -12.68
C HIS A 631 -39.37 -18.32 -13.12
N PRO A 632 -40.03 -19.38 -12.60
CA PRO A 632 -39.81 -20.75 -13.05
C PRO A 632 -40.19 -20.95 -14.53
N CYS A 633 -39.41 -21.74 -15.26
CA CYS A 633 -39.76 -22.10 -16.64
C CYS A 633 -40.97 -23.06 -16.64
N GLY A 634 -42.05 -22.72 -17.35
CA GLY A 634 -43.20 -23.63 -17.55
C GLY A 634 -44.57 -23.15 -17.08
N GLU A 635 -44.70 -21.98 -16.44
CA GLU A 635 -46.03 -21.37 -16.31
C GLU A 635 -46.46 -20.77 -17.64
N GLN A 636 -47.45 -21.39 -18.30
CA GLN A 636 -48.06 -20.82 -19.50
C GLN A 636 -48.54 -19.40 -19.21
N VAL A 637 -47.98 -18.42 -19.93
CA VAL A 637 -48.57 -17.10 -20.06
C VAL A 637 -50.04 -17.30 -20.45
N LYS A 638 -50.96 -17.05 -19.51
CA LYS A 638 -52.40 -17.15 -19.75
C LYS A 638 -52.73 -16.28 -20.97
N LYS A 639 -53.10 -16.92 -22.08
CA LYS A 639 -53.72 -16.26 -23.22
C LYS A 639 -54.86 -15.38 -22.71
N TRP A 640 -54.76 -14.09 -22.97
CA TRP A 640 -55.84 -13.14 -22.70
C TRP A 640 -57.13 -13.62 -23.37
N SER A 641 -58.21 -13.70 -22.58
CA SER A 641 -59.53 -14.05 -23.10
C SER A 641 -60.02 -12.99 -24.10
N MET A 642 -60.68 -13.46 -25.14
CA MET A 642 -61.27 -12.70 -26.25
C MET A 642 -62.30 -11.61 -25.84
N GLY A 643 -62.54 -11.38 -24.55
CA GLY A 643 -63.49 -10.38 -24.03
C GLY A 643 -62.92 -8.98 -23.82
N LYS A 644 -61.58 -8.79 -23.81
CA LYS A 644 -60.95 -7.47 -23.60
C LYS A 644 -60.42 -6.78 -24.87
N LYS A 645 -60.64 -7.37 -26.05
CA LYS A 645 -60.27 -6.76 -27.35
C LYS A 645 -61.24 -5.67 -27.82
N LEU A 646 -62.43 -5.53 -27.21
CA LEU A 646 -63.43 -4.54 -27.63
C LEU A 646 -63.22 -3.14 -27.02
N LEU A 647 -62.67 -3.04 -25.80
CA LEU A 647 -62.45 -1.76 -25.12
C LEU A 647 -61.29 -0.93 -25.71
N PHE A 648 -60.32 -1.58 -26.36
CA PHE A 648 -59.18 -0.91 -27.00
C PHE A 648 -59.50 -0.26 -28.36
N LYS A 649 -60.64 -0.59 -29.00
CA LYS A 649 -61.03 0.03 -30.27
C LYS A 649 -61.67 1.41 -30.12
N CYS A 650 -62.15 1.78 -28.94
CA CYS A 650 -62.83 3.06 -28.71
C CYS A 650 -61.95 4.12 -28.03
N ILE A 651 -60.90 3.72 -27.31
CA ILE A 651 -60.08 4.66 -26.50
C ILE A 651 -58.94 5.28 -27.33
N ILE A 652 -58.38 4.53 -28.28
CA ILE A 652 -57.25 5.01 -29.11
C ILE A 652 -57.62 6.23 -30.00
N PRO A 653 -58.79 6.30 -30.65
CA PRO A 653 -59.14 7.46 -31.48
C PRO A 653 -59.35 8.75 -30.66
N LEU A 654 -59.85 8.64 -29.42
CA LEU A 654 -60.10 9.77 -28.52
C LEU A 654 -58.81 10.37 -27.95
N VAL A 655 -57.82 9.53 -27.65
CA VAL A 655 -56.50 9.97 -27.17
C VAL A 655 -55.67 10.58 -28.32
N VAL A 656 -55.75 10.04 -29.53
CA VAL A 656 -55.04 10.60 -30.69
C VAL A 656 -55.64 11.94 -31.15
N SER A 657 -56.98 12.08 -31.09
CA SER A 657 -57.66 13.35 -31.44
C SER A 657 -57.32 14.47 -30.44
N THR A 658 -57.26 14.16 -29.14
CA THR A 658 -56.89 15.13 -28.10
C THR A 658 -55.42 15.54 -28.19
N ILE A 659 -54.51 14.60 -28.51
CA ILE A 659 -53.09 14.91 -28.75
C ILE A 659 -52.92 15.80 -29.99
N LEU A 660 -53.67 15.56 -31.08
CA LEU A 660 -53.61 16.37 -32.30
C LEU A 660 -54.15 17.79 -32.09
N VAL A 661 -55.23 17.96 -31.32
CA VAL A 661 -55.78 19.29 -30.99
C VAL A 661 -54.80 20.08 -30.11
N VAL A 662 -54.18 19.43 -29.12
CA VAL A 662 -53.13 20.05 -28.27
C VAL A 662 -51.90 20.40 -29.10
N ALA A 663 -51.47 19.54 -30.03
CA ALA A 663 -50.37 19.82 -30.95
C ALA A 663 -50.70 21.00 -31.89
N CYS A 664 -51.92 21.09 -32.43
CA CYS A 664 -52.37 22.23 -33.23
C CYS A 664 -52.42 23.53 -32.43
N ILE A 665 -52.89 23.50 -31.17
CA ILE A 665 -52.88 24.68 -30.29
C ILE A 665 -51.45 25.11 -29.95
N ILE A 666 -50.54 24.16 -29.72
CA ILE A 666 -49.12 24.43 -29.48
C ILE A 666 -48.48 25.03 -30.74
N LEU A 667 -48.75 24.51 -31.94
CA LEU A 667 -48.23 25.03 -33.20
C LEU A 667 -48.77 26.42 -33.55
N LEU A 668 -50.06 26.69 -33.27
CA LEU A 668 -50.65 28.02 -33.43
C LEU A 668 -50.12 29.04 -32.41
N LYS A 669 -49.79 28.60 -31.18
CA LYS A 669 -49.06 29.43 -30.19
C LYS A 669 -47.60 29.65 -30.58
N HIS A 670 -46.95 28.67 -31.22
CA HIS A 670 -45.57 28.75 -31.69
C HIS A 670 -45.44 29.76 -32.85
N ASN A 671 -46.40 29.77 -33.78
CA ASN A 671 -46.41 30.74 -34.88
C ASN A 671 -46.72 32.18 -34.45
N LYS A 672 -47.40 32.40 -33.32
CA LYS A 672 -47.54 33.74 -32.72
C LYS A 672 -46.33 34.19 -31.89
N ARG A 673 -45.51 33.26 -31.37
CA ARG A 673 -44.27 33.59 -30.61
C ARG A 673 -43.05 33.84 -31.50
N LYS A 674 -43.05 33.35 -32.75
CA LYS A 674 -41.94 33.53 -33.70
C LYS A 674 -41.73 34.97 -34.20
N LYS A 675 -42.59 35.94 -33.83
CA LYS A 675 -42.46 37.35 -34.23
C LYS A 675 -41.95 38.29 -33.12
N ILE A 676 -41.76 37.80 -31.89
CA ILE A 676 -41.30 38.62 -30.74
C ILE A 676 -39.91 38.17 -30.22
N GLN A 677 -39.41 37.02 -30.69
CA GLN A 677 -38.18 36.40 -30.19
C GLN A 677 -37.01 36.47 -31.19
N ASN A 678 -36.83 37.60 -31.88
CA ASN A 678 -35.65 37.84 -32.72
C ASN A 678 -34.74 38.97 -32.19
N THR A 679 -34.88 39.36 -30.92
CA THR A 679 -34.07 40.45 -30.33
C THR A 679 -33.45 40.10 -28.97
N LEU A 680 -33.60 38.88 -28.47
CA LEU A 680 -33.06 38.46 -27.16
C LEU A 680 -32.33 37.10 -27.20
N GLU A 681 -31.64 36.80 -28.30
CA GLU A 681 -30.81 35.59 -28.44
C GLU A 681 -29.35 35.88 -28.79
N ARG A 682 -28.89 37.13 -28.62
CA ARG A 682 -27.46 37.49 -28.78
C ARG A 682 -26.74 37.71 -27.44
N GLY A 683 -27.26 37.19 -26.33
CA GLY A 683 -26.69 37.43 -24.99
C GLY A 683 -26.81 36.32 -23.96
N LEU A 684 -27.16 35.07 -24.34
CA LEU A 684 -27.38 33.99 -23.36
C LEU A 684 -26.71 32.65 -23.72
N SER A 685 -25.56 32.70 -24.39
CA SER A 685 -24.76 31.50 -24.73
C SER A 685 -23.56 31.27 -23.79
N THR A 686 -23.63 31.75 -22.53
CA THR A 686 -22.53 31.65 -21.54
C THR A 686 -22.96 31.18 -20.15
N LEU A 687 -23.90 30.23 -20.04
CA LEU A 687 -24.07 29.45 -18.79
C LEU A 687 -24.11 27.94 -19.14
N GLY A 688 -23.06 27.22 -18.75
CA GLY A 688 -22.88 25.80 -19.03
C GLY A 688 -24.04 24.94 -18.52
N ALA A 689 -24.43 23.94 -19.31
CA ALA A 689 -25.41 22.95 -18.94
C ALA A 689 -24.98 22.22 -17.65
N LEU A 690 -25.89 22.10 -16.68
CA LEU A 690 -25.71 21.31 -15.45
C LEU A 690 -25.34 19.86 -15.82
N ARG A 691 -24.14 19.41 -15.43
CA ARG A 691 -23.69 18.02 -15.57
C ARG A 691 -24.61 17.11 -14.75
N ARG A 692 -25.29 16.16 -15.42
CA ARG A 692 -26.09 15.11 -14.78
C ARG A 692 -25.25 13.85 -14.66
N ILE A 693 -24.96 13.44 -13.43
CA ILE A 693 -24.22 12.20 -13.14
C ILE A 693 -25.23 11.07 -12.99
N SER A 694 -25.08 10.01 -13.78
CA SER A 694 -26.01 8.87 -13.76
C SER A 694 -25.72 7.93 -12.58
N TYR A 695 -26.69 7.08 -12.21
CA TYR A 695 -26.49 6.05 -11.18
C TYR A 695 -25.28 5.16 -11.50
N TYR A 696 -25.15 4.76 -12.77
CA TYR A 696 -24.03 3.96 -13.25
C TYR A 696 -22.68 4.67 -13.15
N GLU A 697 -22.63 5.98 -13.41
CA GLU A 697 -21.40 6.77 -13.24
C GLU A 697 -21.01 6.85 -11.75
N LEU A 698 -21.98 6.85 -10.82
CA LEU A 698 -21.70 6.79 -9.38
C LEU A 698 -21.24 5.40 -8.92
N VAL A 699 -21.86 4.33 -9.43
CA VAL A 699 -21.44 2.95 -9.16
C VAL A 699 -20.00 2.76 -9.61
N GLN A 700 -19.65 3.17 -10.83
CA GLN A 700 -18.26 3.10 -11.31
C GLN A 700 -17.32 3.98 -10.48
N ALA A 701 -17.71 5.24 -10.22
CA ALA A 701 -16.85 6.17 -9.48
C ALA A 701 -16.54 5.67 -8.06
N THR A 702 -17.48 4.99 -7.42
CA THR A 702 -17.34 4.49 -6.04
C THR A 702 -16.90 3.02 -5.96
N ASN A 703 -16.56 2.40 -7.10
CA ASN A 703 -16.26 0.98 -7.22
C ASN A 703 -17.36 0.07 -6.63
N GLY A 704 -18.61 0.28 -7.02
CA GLY A 704 -19.75 -0.48 -6.52
C GLY A 704 -20.21 -0.12 -5.11
N PHE A 705 -19.94 1.11 -4.64
CA PHE A 705 -20.14 1.50 -3.24
C PHE A 705 -19.40 0.59 -2.24
N ASN A 706 -18.16 0.22 -2.60
CA ASN A 706 -17.29 -0.63 -1.80
C ASN A 706 -17.04 -0.03 -0.40
N GLU A 707 -16.96 -0.87 0.62
CA GLU A 707 -16.63 -0.47 2.00
C GLU A 707 -15.27 0.24 2.12
N CYS A 708 -14.28 -0.11 1.29
CA CYS A 708 -12.99 0.59 1.26
C CYS A 708 -13.11 2.07 0.85
N ASN A 709 -14.19 2.43 0.17
CA ASN A 709 -14.51 3.82 -0.21
C ASN A 709 -15.48 4.48 0.77
N LEU A 710 -15.93 3.81 1.83
CA LEU A 710 -16.85 4.37 2.81
C LEU A 710 -16.14 5.43 3.65
N LEU A 711 -16.59 6.68 3.54
CA LEU A 711 -16.11 7.81 4.33
C LEU A 711 -16.79 7.89 5.70
N GLY A 712 -18.02 7.38 5.81
CA GLY A 712 -18.76 7.30 7.07
C GLY A 712 -20.22 6.89 6.90
N ARG A 713 -20.84 6.40 7.98
CA ARG A 713 -22.29 6.10 8.06
C ARG A 713 -22.95 6.99 9.10
N GLY A 714 -24.06 7.61 8.73
CA GLY A 714 -24.87 8.46 9.60
C GLY A 714 -26.31 7.95 9.72
N GLY A 715 -27.15 8.66 10.50
CA GLY A 715 -28.55 8.26 10.73
C GLY A 715 -29.43 8.23 9.46
N PHE A 716 -29.03 8.93 8.40
CA PHE A 716 -29.79 9.08 7.16
C PHE A 716 -29.19 8.34 5.95
N GLY A 717 -28.03 7.69 6.10
CA GLY A 717 -27.36 7.01 4.99
C GLY A 717 -25.84 6.90 5.12
N SER A 718 -25.20 6.51 4.03
CA SER A 718 -23.76 6.24 3.94
C SER A 718 -23.10 7.19 2.94
N VAL A 719 -21.88 7.66 3.23
CA VAL A 719 -21.13 8.54 2.34
C VAL A 719 -19.93 7.81 1.78
N TYR A 720 -19.79 7.77 0.47
CA TYR A 720 -18.71 7.09 -0.24
C TYR A 720 -17.81 8.10 -0.96
N ARG A 721 -16.52 7.80 -1.02
CA ARG A 721 -15.54 8.43 -1.91
C ARG A 721 -15.76 7.89 -3.31
N GLY A 722 -15.78 8.77 -4.30
CA GLY A 722 -15.82 8.37 -5.70
C GLY A 722 -14.87 9.18 -6.57
N ASN A 723 -14.39 8.58 -7.65
CA ASN A 723 -13.59 9.26 -8.67
C ASN A 723 -14.33 9.24 -10.01
N LEU A 724 -14.74 10.40 -10.50
CA LEU A 724 -15.42 10.49 -11.80
C LEU A 724 -14.42 10.27 -12.95
N ARG A 725 -14.92 9.89 -14.14
CA ARG A 725 -14.12 9.58 -15.34
C ARG A 725 -13.18 10.69 -15.80
N ASN A 726 -13.43 11.93 -15.37
CA ASN A 726 -12.58 13.09 -15.66
C ASN A 726 -11.50 13.35 -14.58
N GLY A 727 -11.31 12.41 -13.64
CA GLY A 727 -10.38 12.54 -12.51
C GLY A 727 -10.90 13.43 -11.37
N GLU A 728 -12.17 13.82 -11.42
CA GLU A 728 -12.78 14.66 -10.40
C GLU A 728 -13.23 13.80 -9.22
N MET A 729 -12.59 14.02 -8.07
CA MET A 729 -12.94 13.38 -6.81
C MET A 729 -14.25 13.94 -6.26
N ILE A 730 -15.18 13.05 -5.92
CA ILE A 730 -16.50 13.37 -5.39
C ILE A 730 -16.79 12.60 -4.10
N ALA A 731 -17.72 13.14 -3.31
CA ALA A 731 -18.34 12.45 -2.19
C ALA A 731 -19.80 12.13 -2.54
N VAL A 732 -20.22 10.88 -2.38
CA VAL A 732 -21.54 10.38 -2.74
C VAL A 732 -22.28 9.95 -1.49
N LYS A 733 -23.25 10.75 -1.06
CA LYS A 733 -24.13 10.42 0.09
C LYS A 733 -25.32 9.63 -0.41
N VAL A 734 -25.35 8.33 -0.15
CA VAL A 734 -26.44 7.40 -0.47
C VAL A 734 -27.42 7.37 0.70
N ILE A 735 -28.69 7.63 0.42
CA ILE A 735 -29.75 7.73 1.45
C ILE A 735 -30.35 6.36 1.73
N ASP A 736 -30.52 6.05 3.02
CA ASP A 736 -31.21 4.85 3.46
C ASP A 736 -32.73 5.01 3.28
N LEU A 737 -33.32 4.22 2.38
CA LEU A 737 -34.73 4.28 2.02
C LEU A 737 -35.64 3.39 2.90
N GLN A 738 -35.11 2.72 3.92
CA GLN A 738 -35.89 1.82 4.78
C GLN A 738 -36.95 2.54 5.66
N SER A 739 -36.88 3.86 5.80
CA SER A 739 -37.84 4.67 6.56
C SER A 739 -38.29 5.89 5.78
N GLU A 740 -39.61 6.16 5.79
CA GLU A 740 -40.20 7.33 5.13
C GLU A 740 -39.64 8.66 5.69
N ALA A 741 -39.23 8.70 6.96
CA ALA A 741 -38.59 9.86 7.56
C ALA A 741 -37.19 10.12 6.98
N LYS A 742 -36.44 9.06 6.64
CA LYS A 742 -35.11 9.14 5.99
C LYS A 742 -35.24 9.44 4.49
N ALA A 743 -36.27 8.91 3.82
CA ALA A 743 -36.55 9.27 2.43
C ALA A 743 -36.91 10.76 2.26
N LYS A 744 -37.56 11.37 3.28
CA LYS A 744 -37.89 12.81 3.34
C LYS A 744 -36.66 13.70 3.59
N SER A 745 -35.60 13.22 4.25
CA SER A 745 -34.38 14.02 4.47
C SER A 745 -33.65 14.34 3.15
N PHE A 746 -33.73 13.45 2.16
CA PHE A 746 -33.23 13.71 0.80
C PHE A 746 -33.89 14.94 0.16
N ASP A 747 -35.23 15.03 0.25
CA ASP A 747 -35.97 16.12 -0.36
C ASP A 747 -35.71 17.44 0.39
N VAL A 748 -35.56 17.39 1.72
CA VAL A 748 -35.17 18.54 2.56
C VAL A 748 -33.79 19.05 2.16
N GLU A 749 -32.80 18.16 2.09
CA GLU A 749 -31.41 18.52 1.76
C GLU A 749 -31.28 19.04 0.33
N CYS A 750 -31.97 18.41 -0.64
CA CYS A 750 -32.06 18.91 -2.02
C CYS A 750 -32.67 20.33 -2.07
N ASN A 751 -33.76 20.57 -1.34
CA ASN A 751 -34.45 21.86 -1.33
C ASN A 751 -33.62 22.95 -0.65
N ALA A 752 -32.92 22.62 0.44
CA ALA A 752 -32.02 23.56 1.10
C ALA A 752 -30.87 23.96 0.17
N MET A 753 -30.25 22.98 -0.50
CA MET A 753 -29.00 23.19 -1.22
C MET A 753 -29.15 23.58 -2.70
N ARG A 754 -30.37 23.53 -3.26
CA ARG A 754 -30.66 23.82 -4.68
C ARG A 754 -30.07 25.15 -5.18
N ASN A 755 -30.01 26.16 -4.31
CA ASN A 755 -29.60 27.53 -4.66
C ASN A 755 -28.48 28.10 -3.77
N LEU A 756 -27.95 27.32 -2.82
CA LEU A 756 -26.91 27.81 -1.92
C LEU A 756 -25.54 27.75 -2.62
N ARG A 757 -24.86 28.89 -2.69
CA ARG A 757 -23.52 29.01 -3.28
C ARG A 757 -22.67 29.94 -2.43
N HIS A 758 -21.81 29.35 -1.60
CA HIS A 758 -20.89 30.08 -0.75
C HIS A 758 -19.60 29.28 -0.58
N ARG A 759 -18.47 29.98 -0.46
CA ARG A 759 -17.12 29.36 -0.40
C ARG A 759 -16.85 28.49 0.83
N ASN A 760 -17.72 28.57 1.84
CA ASN A 760 -17.63 27.82 3.11
C ASN A 760 -18.83 26.87 3.28
N LEU A 761 -19.49 26.49 2.19
CA LEU A 761 -20.53 25.46 2.16
C LEU A 761 -20.08 24.37 1.18
N VAL A 762 -20.25 23.11 1.56
CA VAL A 762 -19.96 22.00 0.64
C VAL A 762 -20.82 22.12 -0.61
N LYS A 763 -20.18 22.16 -1.76
CA LYS A 763 -20.84 22.29 -3.06
C LYS A 763 -21.51 20.98 -3.46
N ILE A 764 -22.81 21.05 -3.72
CA ILE A 764 -23.54 19.97 -4.40
C ILE A 764 -23.31 20.10 -5.91
N ILE A 765 -22.87 19.00 -6.51
CA ILE A 765 -22.64 18.88 -7.95
C ILE A 765 -23.97 18.53 -8.63
N CYS A 766 -24.62 17.46 -8.19
CA CYS A 766 -25.96 17.06 -8.63
C CYS A 766 -26.60 16.06 -7.65
N SER A 767 -27.84 15.66 -7.90
CA SER A 767 -28.48 14.54 -7.23
C SER A 767 -28.76 13.41 -8.23
N CYS A 768 -28.69 12.17 -7.76
CA CYS A 768 -29.05 10.99 -8.53
C CYS A 768 -30.19 10.27 -7.83
N SER A 769 -31.30 10.01 -8.52
CA SER A 769 -32.45 9.33 -7.91
C SER A 769 -33.20 8.45 -8.91
N ASN A 770 -33.66 7.31 -8.42
CA ASN A 770 -34.64 6.41 -9.04
C ASN A 770 -35.59 5.87 -7.94
N LEU A 771 -36.43 4.86 -8.24
CA LEU A 771 -37.42 4.33 -7.29
C LEU A 771 -36.77 3.70 -6.04
N ASP A 772 -35.60 3.07 -6.19
CA ASP A 772 -34.95 2.25 -5.17
C ASP A 772 -33.60 2.85 -4.69
N PHE A 773 -33.21 4.00 -5.22
CA PHE A 773 -31.94 4.65 -4.92
C PHE A 773 -32.08 6.17 -4.92
N LYS A 774 -31.56 6.82 -3.88
CA LYS A 774 -31.42 8.28 -3.80
C LYS A 774 -30.02 8.64 -3.30
N SER A 775 -29.33 9.55 -4.00
CA SER A 775 -28.03 10.06 -3.56
C SER A 775 -27.79 11.53 -3.90
N LEU A 776 -26.94 12.15 -3.08
CA LEU A 776 -26.39 13.48 -3.31
C LEU A 776 -24.92 13.36 -3.68
N VAL A 777 -24.53 14.03 -4.77
CA VAL A 777 -23.16 14.08 -5.26
C VAL A 777 -22.56 15.43 -4.90
N MET A 778 -21.50 15.42 -4.12
CA MET A 778 -20.86 16.58 -3.53
C MET A 778 -19.38 16.62 -3.91
N GLU A 779 -18.76 17.79 -3.81
CA GLU A 779 -17.30 17.88 -3.90
C GLU A 779 -16.63 17.09 -2.76
N PHE A 780 -15.46 16.50 -3.05
CA PHE A 780 -14.71 15.73 -2.07
C PHE A 780 -13.82 16.64 -1.19
N MET A 781 -13.93 16.47 0.12
CA MET A 781 -13.17 17.22 1.13
C MET A 781 -11.99 16.39 1.62
N SER A 782 -10.79 16.63 1.07
CA SER A 782 -9.62 15.76 1.22
C SER A 782 -9.07 15.64 2.64
N ASN A 783 -9.29 16.64 3.49
CA ASN A 783 -8.79 16.63 4.87
C ASN A 783 -9.83 16.09 5.88
N GLY A 784 -10.99 15.63 5.43
CA GLY A 784 -12.01 15.02 6.30
C GLY A 784 -12.75 16.04 7.18
N SER A 785 -13.37 15.58 8.28
CA SER A 785 -14.15 16.43 9.20
C SER A 785 -13.30 17.02 10.33
N VAL A 786 -13.75 18.13 10.91
CA VAL A 786 -13.09 18.75 12.08
C VAL A 786 -13.07 17.79 13.28
N ASP A 787 -14.12 16.98 13.47
CA ASP A 787 -14.17 15.94 14.54
C ASP A 787 -12.98 14.96 14.44
N LYS A 788 -12.61 14.52 13.23
CA LYS A 788 -11.43 13.66 13.01
C LYS A 788 -10.15 14.32 13.52
N TRP A 789 -9.98 15.62 13.26
CA TRP A 789 -8.79 16.38 13.68
C TRP A 789 -8.76 16.70 15.18
N LEU A 790 -9.92 16.75 15.83
CA LEU A 790 -9.99 16.95 17.28
C LEU A 790 -9.69 15.65 18.03
N TYR A 791 -10.17 14.49 17.57
CA TYR A 791 -10.17 13.28 18.41
C TYR A 791 -9.25 12.14 17.94
N SER A 792 -8.60 12.25 16.77
CA SER A 792 -7.64 11.23 16.32
C SER A 792 -6.24 11.42 16.92
N ASN A 793 -5.52 10.34 17.22
CA ASN A 793 -4.19 10.38 17.86
C ASN A 793 -3.07 10.94 16.96
N ASN A 794 -3.28 10.98 15.63
CA ASN A 794 -2.27 11.39 14.65
C ASN A 794 -2.55 12.77 14.01
N CYS A 795 -3.53 13.52 14.52
CA CYS A 795 -3.93 14.82 13.96
C CYS A 795 -4.03 15.88 15.06
N CYS A 796 -3.55 17.10 14.78
CA CYS A 796 -3.63 18.22 15.71
C CYS A 796 -3.93 19.53 14.97
N LEU A 797 -4.75 20.40 15.55
CA LEU A 797 -5.03 21.76 15.04
C LEU A 797 -4.39 22.82 15.94
N SER A 798 -3.64 23.74 15.33
CA SER A 798 -3.09 24.92 16.02
C SER A 798 -4.18 25.91 16.42
N PHE A 799 -3.86 26.82 17.35
CA PHE A 799 -4.79 27.88 17.78
C PHE A 799 -5.35 28.70 16.60
N LEU A 800 -4.47 29.14 15.69
CA LEU A 800 -4.88 29.95 14.54
C LEU A 800 -5.72 29.14 13.53
N GLN A 801 -5.44 27.86 13.36
CA GLN A 801 -6.26 26.97 12.52
C GLN A 801 -7.67 26.81 13.10
N ARG A 802 -7.81 26.57 14.41
CA ARG A 802 -9.12 26.49 15.09
C ARG A 802 -9.91 27.80 14.95
N LEU A 803 -9.24 28.94 15.11
CA LEU A 803 -9.85 30.26 14.94
C LEU A 803 -10.31 30.50 13.50
N ASN A 804 -9.51 30.11 12.50
CA ASN A 804 -9.87 30.23 11.08
C ASN A 804 -11.08 29.36 10.72
N ILE A 805 -11.09 28.11 11.18
CA ILE A 805 -12.21 27.17 10.98
C ILE A 805 -13.51 27.78 11.51
N MET A 806 -13.48 28.38 12.71
CA MET A 806 -14.67 29.00 13.29
C MET A 806 -15.11 30.27 12.56
N ILE A 807 -14.17 31.07 12.05
CA ILE A 807 -14.49 32.21 11.18
C ILE A 807 -15.18 31.75 9.89
N ASP A 808 -14.69 30.67 9.27
CA ASP A 808 -15.25 30.09 8.06
C ASP A 808 -16.68 29.58 8.28
N VAL A 809 -16.92 28.84 9.37
CA VAL A 809 -18.28 28.39 9.76
C VAL A 809 -19.19 29.60 10.03
N ALA A 810 -18.71 30.62 10.75
CA ALA A 810 -19.49 31.83 10.99
C ALA A 810 -19.87 32.53 9.69
N SER A 811 -18.95 32.59 8.71
CA SER A 811 -19.21 33.13 7.38
C SER A 811 -20.31 32.37 6.65
N ALA A 812 -20.30 31.03 6.73
CA ALA A 812 -21.35 30.19 6.18
C ALA A 812 -22.72 30.47 6.81
N LEU A 813 -22.80 30.56 8.14
CA LEU A 813 -24.06 30.82 8.84
C LEU A 813 -24.62 32.22 8.55
N VAL A 814 -23.77 33.25 8.45
CA VAL A 814 -24.21 34.59 8.03
C VAL A 814 -24.91 34.54 6.67
N TYR A 815 -24.32 33.80 5.72
CA TYR A 815 -24.91 33.58 4.40
C TYR A 815 -26.22 32.79 4.46
N LEU A 816 -26.30 31.70 5.24
CA LEU A 816 -27.53 30.92 5.37
C LEU A 816 -28.68 31.71 6.01
N HIS A 817 -28.37 32.58 6.97
CA HIS A 817 -29.38 33.33 7.72
C HIS A 817 -29.84 34.60 6.98
N HIS A 818 -28.95 35.27 6.22
CA HIS A 818 -29.20 36.60 5.64
C HIS A 818 -28.89 36.72 4.13
N GLY A 819 -28.36 35.67 3.49
CA GLY A 819 -27.86 35.72 2.11
C GLY A 819 -28.92 35.51 1.02
N SER A 820 -30.18 35.26 1.39
CA SER A 820 -31.30 35.11 0.43
C SER A 820 -32.65 35.48 1.07
N SER A 821 -33.71 35.56 0.26
CA SER A 821 -35.09 35.82 0.71
C SER A 821 -35.72 34.66 1.51
N ILE A 822 -35.04 33.52 1.59
CA ILE A 822 -35.42 32.38 2.42
C ILE A 822 -34.26 32.09 3.36
N SER A 823 -34.47 32.24 4.66
CA SER A 823 -33.45 31.88 5.66
C SER A 823 -33.38 30.36 5.78
N VAL A 824 -32.16 29.81 5.71
CA VAL A 824 -31.90 28.38 5.91
C VAL A 824 -31.35 28.18 7.32
N VAL A 825 -32.07 27.42 8.14
CA VAL A 825 -31.63 27.03 9.49
C VAL A 825 -31.06 25.62 9.42
N HIS A 826 -29.77 25.45 9.73
CA HIS A 826 -29.04 24.20 9.57
C HIS A 826 -29.56 23.08 10.48
N CYS A 827 -29.86 23.42 11.73
CA CYS A 827 -30.42 22.53 12.76
C CYS A 827 -29.51 21.41 13.30
N ASP A 828 -28.42 21.02 12.60
CA ASP A 828 -27.45 20.00 13.09
C ASP A 828 -25.99 20.45 13.00
N LEU A 829 -25.65 21.62 13.57
CA LEU A 829 -24.28 22.13 13.51
C LEU A 829 -23.39 21.52 14.61
N LYS A 830 -22.32 20.81 14.20
CA LYS A 830 -21.34 20.13 15.07
C LYS A 830 -20.03 19.85 14.30
N PRO A 831 -18.91 19.52 14.97
CA PRO A 831 -17.62 19.32 14.30
C PRO A 831 -17.61 18.23 13.21
N SER A 832 -18.43 17.19 13.33
CA SER A 832 -18.50 16.12 12.32
C SER A 832 -19.14 16.58 11.00
N ASN A 833 -19.92 17.67 11.03
CA ASN A 833 -20.62 18.24 9.88
C ASN A 833 -19.86 19.44 9.28
N VAL A 834 -18.66 19.73 9.79
CA VAL A 834 -17.73 20.73 9.24
C VAL A 834 -16.57 19.99 8.58
N MET A 835 -16.45 20.15 7.26
CA MET A 835 -15.46 19.46 6.43
C MET A 835 -14.31 20.39 6.06
N LEU A 836 -13.11 19.84 5.89
CA LEU A 836 -11.89 20.58 5.55
C LEU A 836 -11.43 20.23 4.14
N ASP A 837 -11.25 21.26 3.31
CA ASP A 837 -10.65 21.10 1.99
C ASP A 837 -9.12 21.00 2.07
N LYS A 838 -8.46 20.80 0.91
CA LYS A 838 -7.00 20.66 0.78
C LYS A 838 -6.19 21.82 1.39
N ASN A 839 -6.79 22.99 1.56
CA ASN A 839 -6.15 24.19 2.10
C ASN A 839 -6.53 24.46 3.57
N MET A 840 -7.19 23.50 4.24
CA MET A 840 -7.71 23.63 5.61
C MET A 840 -8.79 24.72 5.77
N VAL A 841 -9.47 25.09 4.67
CA VAL A 841 -10.65 25.97 4.72
C VAL A 841 -11.85 25.14 5.14
N ALA A 842 -12.66 25.67 6.06
CA ALA A 842 -13.81 24.93 6.58
C ALA A 842 -15.08 25.15 5.74
N HIS A 843 -15.82 24.06 5.55
CA HIS A 843 -17.06 23.99 4.76
C HIS A 843 -18.16 23.29 5.55
N VAL A 844 -19.30 23.95 5.74
CA VAL A 844 -20.45 23.36 6.44
C VAL A 844 -21.21 22.40 5.51
N SER A 845 -21.62 21.25 6.04
CA SER A 845 -22.23 20.13 5.32
C SER A 845 -23.38 19.49 6.10
N ASP A 846 -24.12 18.58 5.46
CA ASP A 846 -25.23 17.79 6.03
C ASP A 846 -26.48 18.62 6.42
N PHE A 847 -27.30 18.95 5.42
CA PHE A 847 -28.54 19.72 5.59
C PHE A 847 -29.78 18.82 5.72
N GLY A 848 -29.60 17.55 6.09
CA GLY A 848 -30.67 16.53 6.10
C GLY A 848 -31.90 16.87 6.96
N ILE A 849 -31.73 17.73 7.97
CA ILE A 849 -32.83 18.20 8.85
C ILE A 849 -33.06 19.71 8.82
N ALA A 850 -32.45 20.41 7.86
CA ALA A 850 -32.52 21.86 7.74
C ALA A 850 -33.97 22.36 7.53
N LYS A 851 -34.23 23.61 7.91
CA LYS A 851 -35.54 24.27 7.74
C LYS A 851 -35.42 25.55 6.92
N LEU A 852 -36.33 25.70 5.97
CA LEU A 852 -36.48 26.89 5.14
C LEU A 852 -37.54 27.79 5.77
N ILE A 853 -37.18 29.04 6.07
CA ILE A 853 -38.05 30.02 6.71
C ILE A 853 -38.22 31.22 5.75
N ASP A 854 -39.44 31.42 5.27
CA ASP A 854 -39.80 32.54 4.37
C ASP A 854 -39.83 33.89 5.12
N GLU A 855 -39.65 35.00 4.39
CA GLU A 855 -39.61 36.40 4.86
C GLU A 855 -40.75 36.85 5.81
N GLY A 856 -41.87 36.11 5.89
CA GLY A 856 -43.00 36.41 6.79
C GLY A 856 -43.04 35.61 8.11
N ARG A 857 -42.14 34.65 8.33
CA ARG A 857 -42.10 33.82 9.54
C ARG A 857 -40.72 33.95 10.19
N SER A 858 -40.66 34.07 11.52
CA SER A 858 -39.37 34.12 12.25
C SER A 858 -38.98 32.78 12.88
N LYS A 859 -39.90 31.82 12.90
CA LYS A 859 -39.77 30.52 13.58
C LYS A 859 -40.65 29.46 12.91
N CYS A 860 -40.28 28.19 13.02
CA CYS A 860 -41.12 27.05 12.65
C CYS A 860 -41.08 25.95 13.73
N HIS A 861 -41.99 24.97 13.68
CA HIS A 861 -42.05 23.87 14.64
C HIS A 861 -41.68 22.54 13.95
N THR A 862 -40.96 21.67 14.64
CA THR A 862 -40.58 20.34 14.15
C THR A 862 -40.55 19.31 15.28
N GLN A 863 -40.76 18.04 14.94
CA GLN A 863 -40.62 16.89 15.84
C GLN A 863 -39.33 16.09 15.59
N THR A 864 -38.53 16.49 14.60
CA THR A 864 -37.21 15.90 14.32
C THR A 864 -36.21 16.34 15.39
N PHE A 865 -35.56 15.39 16.06
CA PHE A 865 -34.56 15.68 17.08
C PHE A 865 -33.15 15.85 16.47
N PRO A 866 -32.45 16.96 16.76
CA PRO A 866 -31.04 17.16 16.37
C PRO A 866 -30.07 16.44 17.32
N THR A 867 -28.77 16.55 17.07
CA THR A 867 -27.73 15.88 17.88
C THR A 867 -27.72 16.35 19.34
N ILE A 868 -27.80 15.39 20.27
CA ILE A 868 -27.77 15.63 21.73
C ILE A 868 -26.48 16.39 22.11
N GLY A 869 -26.61 17.39 22.98
CA GLY A 869 -25.51 18.25 23.46
C GLY A 869 -25.38 19.60 22.75
N TYR A 870 -25.81 19.71 21.48
CA TYR A 870 -25.73 20.96 20.69
C TYR A 870 -27.07 21.71 20.59
N ILE A 871 -28.14 21.09 21.09
CA ILE A 871 -29.53 21.53 20.89
C ILE A 871 -29.83 22.78 21.69
N ALA A 872 -30.39 23.81 21.03
CA ALA A 872 -30.90 24.99 21.70
C ALA A 872 -32.09 24.65 22.64
N PRO A 873 -32.21 25.26 23.83
CA PRO A 873 -33.25 24.92 24.79
C PRO A 873 -34.68 24.97 24.23
N GLU A 874 -35.01 26.00 23.44
CA GLU A 874 -36.34 26.15 22.83
C GLU A 874 -36.61 25.12 21.72
N TYR A 875 -35.57 24.61 21.08
CA TYR A 875 -35.69 23.53 20.10
C TYR A 875 -35.91 22.21 20.84
N GLY A 876 -35.05 21.86 21.80
CA GLY A 876 -35.14 20.60 22.54
C GLY A 876 -36.43 20.44 23.35
N SER A 877 -36.95 21.53 23.95
CA SER A 877 -38.13 21.47 24.82
C SER A 877 -39.47 21.69 24.11
N LYS A 878 -39.50 22.52 23.05
CA LYS A 878 -40.74 22.98 22.39
C LYS A 878 -40.77 22.72 20.88
N GLY A 879 -39.71 22.14 20.32
CA GLY A 879 -39.58 21.91 18.88
C GLY A 879 -39.46 23.20 18.06
N ILE A 880 -39.11 24.34 18.67
CA ILE A 880 -39.07 25.65 18.01
C ILE A 880 -37.73 25.83 17.31
N VAL A 881 -37.77 25.96 15.98
CA VAL A 881 -36.60 26.18 15.13
C VAL A 881 -36.53 27.63 14.68
N SER A 882 -35.35 28.22 14.79
CA SER A 882 -35.04 29.57 14.29
C SER A 882 -33.54 29.70 14.02
N VAL A 883 -33.13 30.75 13.29
CA VAL A 883 -31.70 31.06 13.08
C VAL A 883 -30.92 31.20 14.39
N LYS A 884 -31.58 31.55 15.49
CA LYS A 884 -30.97 31.63 16.83
C LYS A 884 -30.65 30.25 17.43
N GLY A 885 -31.25 29.18 16.92
CA GLY A 885 -30.89 27.81 17.28
C GLY A 885 -29.52 27.42 16.72
N ASP A 886 -29.21 27.81 15.48
CA ASP A 886 -27.88 27.61 14.89
C ASP A 886 -26.81 28.43 15.63
N VAL A 887 -27.14 29.65 16.06
CA VAL A 887 -26.23 30.47 16.90
C VAL A 887 -25.87 29.74 18.19
N TYR A 888 -26.85 29.14 18.87
CA TYR A 888 -26.59 28.36 20.08
C TYR A 888 -25.66 27.16 19.79
N SER A 889 -25.96 26.41 18.74
CA SER A 889 -25.17 25.24 18.33
C SER A 889 -23.72 25.63 17.98
N TYR A 890 -23.55 26.79 17.32
CA TYR A 890 -22.25 27.38 17.02
C TYR A 890 -21.45 27.72 18.28
N GLY A 891 -22.12 28.27 19.31
CA GLY A 891 -21.49 28.57 20.60
C GLY A 891 -20.97 27.30 21.30
N ILE A 892 -21.76 26.23 21.32
CA ILE A 892 -21.33 24.92 21.86
C ILE A 892 -20.13 24.37 21.08
N MET A 893 -20.18 24.44 19.74
CA MET A 893 -19.07 23.99 18.91
C MET A 893 -17.80 24.83 19.11
N LEU A 894 -17.93 26.14 19.33
CA LEU A 894 -16.81 27.03 19.64
C LEU A 894 -16.14 26.65 20.96
N MET A 895 -16.93 26.29 21.97
CA MET A 895 -16.43 25.76 23.24
C MET A 895 -15.70 24.42 23.04
N GLU A 896 -16.33 23.47 22.34
CA GLU A 896 -15.77 22.15 22.09
C GLU A 896 -14.42 22.22 21.36
N ILE A 897 -14.32 23.04 20.31
CA ILE A 897 -13.09 23.12 19.50
C ILE A 897 -11.90 23.62 20.34
N PHE A 898 -12.09 24.54 21.28
CA PHE A 898 -10.98 25.08 22.08
C PHE A 898 -10.71 24.32 23.38
N THR A 899 -11.66 23.50 23.84
CA THR A 899 -11.50 22.63 25.02
C THR A 899 -11.15 21.18 24.67
N ARG A 900 -11.44 20.75 23.43
CA ARG A 900 -11.38 19.35 22.97
C ARG A 900 -12.27 18.43 23.83
N LYS A 901 -13.38 18.96 24.35
CA LYS A 901 -14.37 18.23 25.15
C LYS A 901 -15.72 18.21 24.45
N LYS A 902 -16.21 17.01 24.14
CA LYS A 902 -17.56 16.82 23.57
C LYS A 902 -18.59 17.27 24.59
N PRO A 903 -19.70 17.93 24.20
CA PRO A 903 -20.78 18.25 25.13
C PRO A 903 -21.45 17.00 25.75
N THR A 904 -21.13 15.80 25.23
CA THR A 904 -21.55 14.49 25.73
C THR A 904 -20.42 13.71 26.42
N ASP A 905 -19.29 14.36 26.76
CA ASP A 905 -18.20 13.74 27.53
C ASP A 905 -18.73 13.28 28.90
N ASP A 906 -18.26 12.12 29.38
CA ASP A 906 -18.73 11.47 30.62
C ASP A 906 -18.54 12.36 31.86
N MET A 907 -17.71 13.39 31.79
CA MET A 907 -17.58 14.38 32.87
C MET A 907 -18.83 15.25 33.07
N PHE A 908 -19.69 15.39 32.06
CA PHE A 908 -20.89 16.21 32.09
C PHE A 908 -22.10 15.39 32.57
N VAL A 909 -22.19 15.23 33.89
CA VAL A 909 -23.29 14.52 34.57
C VAL A 909 -24.19 15.47 35.35
N ALA A 910 -25.47 15.11 35.48
CA ALA A 910 -26.50 15.89 36.17
C ALA A 910 -26.68 17.31 35.60
N GLU A 911 -26.43 18.37 36.39
CA GLU A 911 -26.59 19.77 35.97
C GLU A 911 -25.32 20.39 35.36
N LEU A 912 -24.19 19.66 35.38
CA LEU A 912 -22.94 20.13 34.79
C LEU A 912 -22.94 19.89 33.29
N THR A 913 -22.83 20.97 32.52
CA THR A 913 -22.81 20.98 31.05
C THR A 913 -21.55 21.70 30.58
N LEU A 914 -21.14 21.51 29.32
CA LEU A 914 -20.02 22.25 28.72
C LEU A 914 -20.17 23.78 28.91
N LYS A 915 -21.40 24.29 28.80
CA LYS A 915 -21.75 25.70 29.04
C LYS A 915 -21.51 26.11 30.50
N THR A 916 -22.03 25.35 31.47
CA THR A 916 -21.92 25.71 32.89
C THR A 916 -20.49 25.50 33.43
N TRP A 917 -19.77 24.51 32.90
CA TRP A 917 -18.35 24.29 33.18
C TRP A 917 -17.49 25.48 32.73
N ILE A 918 -17.63 25.93 31.49
CA ILE A 918 -16.88 27.10 30.98
C ILE A 918 -17.28 28.38 31.70
N SER A 919 -18.58 28.58 31.95
CA SER A 919 -19.07 29.76 32.70
C SER A 919 -18.53 29.81 34.13
N GLY A 920 -18.32 28.67 34.78
CA GLY A 920 -17.74 28.59 36.13
C GLY A 920 -16.23 28.79 36.16
N SER A 921 -15.53 28.48 35.06
CA SER A 921 -14.06 28.61 34.95
C SER A 921 -13.58 29.98 34.48
N LEU A 922 -14.47 30.83 33.94
CA LEU A 922 -14.12 32.20 33.52
C LEU A 922 -14.21 33.19 34.70
N PRO A 923 -13.20 34.04 34.93
CA PRO A 923 -11.93 34.18 34.20
C PRO A 923 -10.74 33.42 34.81
N ASN A 924 -10.88 32.77 35.98
CA ASN A 924 -9.75 32.42 36.84
C ASN A 924 -9.13 31.02 36.62
N SER A 925 -9.78 30.12 35.88
CA SER A 925 -9.36 28.71 35.68
C SER A 925 -9.34 28.30 34.21
N ILE A 926 -8.90 29.20 33.33
CA ILE A 926 -8.93 29.02 31.88
C ILE A 926 -7.95 27.94 31.41
N ILE A 927 -6.80 27.82 32.08
CA ILE A 927 -5.77 26.83 31.71
C ILE A 927 -6.26 25.39 31.91
N ASP A 928 -7.13 25.18 32.90
CA ASP A 928 -7.66 23.85 33.27
C ASP A 928 -8.74 23.36 32.31
N VAL A 929 -9.35 24.26 31.54
CA VAL A 929 -10.42 23.93 30.59
C VAL A 929 -9.94 23.92 29.14
N MET A 930 -8.76 24.47 28.85
CA MET A 930 -8.20 24.54 27.51
C MET A 930 -7.58 23.20 27.08
N ASP A 931 -7.63 22.89 25.79
CA ASP A 931 -6.98 21.70 25.23
C ASP A 931 -5.46 21.72 25.45
N SER A 932 -4.91 20.68 26.09
CA SER A 932 -3.47 20.51 26.33
C SER A 932 -2.63 20.48 25.04
N ASN A 933 -3.23 20.08 23.90
CA ASN A 933 -2.52 20.08 22.62
C ASN A 933 -2.31 21.49 22.05
N LEU A 934 -3.09 22.49 22.51
CA LEU A 934 -2.81 23.90 22.24
C LEU A 934 -1.57 24.39 23.00
N VAL A 935 -1.17 23.69 24.08
CA VAL A 935 -0.01 24.01 24.92
C VAL A 935 1.28 23.39 24.38
N GLN A 936 1.23 22.17 23.82
CA GLN A 936 2.41 21.44 23.35
C GLN A 936 2.98 21.88 21.99
N ILE A 937 2.17 22.50 21.12
CA ILE A 937 2.55 22.77 19.71
C ILE A 937 3.26 24.14 19.54
N THR A 938 3.22 25.03 20.55
CA THR A 938 3.60 26.44 20.37
C THR A 938 4.80 26.95 21.18
N GLY A 939 5.46 26.14 22.02
CA GLY A 939 6.60 26.63 22.81
C GLY A 939 6.30 27.93 23.58
N ASP A 940 7.23 28.89 23.57
CA ASP A 940 7.24 30.15 24.36
C ASP A 940 6.10 31.17 24.09
N GLN A 941 5.00 30.81 23.40
CA GLN A 941 3.87 31.71 23.04
C GLN A 941 2.56 31.46 23.84
N ILE A 942 2.60 30.66 24.90
CA ILE A 942 1.40 30.28 25.67
C ILE A 942 0.71 31.50 26.32
N ASP A 943 1.48 32.45 26.86
CA ASP A 943 0.93 33.64 27.54
C ASP A 943 0.14 34.56 26.59
N ASP A 944 0.56 34.66 25.32
CA ASP A 944 -0.14 35.43 24.29
C ASP A 944 -1.48 34.79 23.91
N ILE A 945 -1.55 33.45 23.83
CA ILE A 945 -2.78 32.73 23.50
C ILE A 945 -3.79 32.81 24.66
N LEU A 946 -3.33 32.64 25.90
CA LEU A 946 -4.16 32.71 27.10
C LEU A 946 -4.90 34.06 27.22
N THR A 947 -4.32 35.14 26.69
CA THR A 947 -4.94 36.47 26.67
C THR A 947 -6.23 36.52 25.84
N TYR A 948 -6.36 35.69 24.80
CA TYR A 948 -7.49 35.74 23.87
C TYR A 948 -8.59 34.71 24.15
N ILE A 949 -8.27 33.61 24.84
CA ILE A 949 -9.23 32.56 25.21
C ILE A 949 -10.45 33.09 25.99
N PRO A 950 -10.33 34.00 27.00
CA PRO A 950 -11.50 34.53 27.69
C PRO A 950 -12.45 35.28 26.74
N SER A 951 -11.91 35.97 25.73
CA SER A 951 -12.72 36.65 24.71
C SER A 951 -13.45 35.65 23.80
N ILE A 952 -12.82 34.52 23.47
CA ILE A 952 -13.42 33.45 22.66
C ILE A 952 -14.54 32.76 23.43
N PHE A 953 -14.31 32.37 24.68
CA PHE A 953 -15.34 31.72 25.48
C PHE A 953 -16.47 32.67 25.91
N GLY A 954 -16.17 33.94 26.21
CA GLY A 954 -17.20 34.95 26.45
C GLY A 954 -18.12 35.16 25.23
N LEU A 955 -17.55 35.14 24.02
CA LEU A 955 -18.32 35.15 22.78
C LEU A 955 -19.16 33.88 22.60
N ALA A 956 -18.60 32.71 22.92
CA ALA A 956 -19.31 31.43 22.86
C ALA A 956 -20.50 31.40 23.83
N LEU A 957 -20.33 31.87 25.07
CA LEU A 957 -21.40 31.97 26.06
C LEU A 957 -22.51 32.93 25.61
N SER A 958 -22.14 34.07 25.01
CA SER A 958 -23.10 35.02 24.42
C SER A 958 -23.91 34.42 23.26
N CYS A 959 -23.38 33.40 22.58
CA CYS A 959 -24.11 32.62 21.58
C CYS A 959 -25.07 31.61 22.23
N CYS A 960 -24.76 31.15 23.45
CA CYS A 960 -25.48 30.12 24.19
C CYS A 960 -26.46 30.65 25.26
N GLU A 961 -26.88 31.92 25.19
CA GLU A 961 -27.93 32.47 26.07
C GLU A 961 -29.23 31.64 25.99
N ASP A 962 -29.89 31.42 27.12
CA ASP A 962 -31.08 30.54 27.17
C ASP A 962 -32.26 31.14 26.42
N LEU A 963 -32.42 32.47 26.48
CA LEU A 963 -33.42 33.20 25.71
C LEU A 963 -32.92 33.49 24.29
N PRO A 964 -33.64 33.07 23.22
CA PRO A 964 -33.20 33.27 21.84
C PRO A 964 -33.00 34.74 21.45
N LYS A 965 -33.74 35.65 22.09
CA LYS A 965 -33.62 37.10 21.86
C LYS A 965 -32.36 37.71 22.48
N ALA A 966 -31.79 37.08 23.50
CA ALA A 966 -30.58 37.54 24.18
C ALA A 966 -29.29 37.09 23.47
N ARG A 967 -29.37 36.04 22.64
CA ARG A 967 -28.22 35.57 21.86
C ARG A 967 -27.75 36.63 20.86
N ILE A 968 -26.44 36.78 20.74
CA ILE A 968 -25.80 37.60 19.71
C ILE A 968 -26.21 37.16 18.29
N ASN A 969 -26.03 38.01 17.27
CA ASN A 969 -26.25 37.62 15.87
C ASN A 969 -24.94 37.13 15.23
N MET A 970 -25.03 36.27 14.20
CA MET A 970 -23.84 35.72 13.55
C MET A 970 -22.96 36.77 12.88
N ALA A 971 -23.54 37.89 12.41
CA ALA A 971 -22.78 38.98 11.80
C ALA A 971 -21.87 39.70 12.80
N ASP A 972 -22.22 39.73 14.08
CA ASP A 972 -21.41 40.31 15.14
C ASP A 972 -20.45 39.28 15.75
N VAL A 973 -20.81 37.99 15.73
CA VAL A 973 -19.90 36.88 16.06
C VAL A 973 -18.70 36.87 15.12
N ILE A 974 -18.94 36.90 13.80
CA ILE A 974 -17.84 36.89 12.82
C ILE A 974 -16.94 38.13 12.94
N LYS A 975 -17.52 39.32 13.17
CA LYS A 975 -16.73 40.55 13.41
C LYS A 975 -15.83 40.40 14.64
N SER A 976 -16.37 39.82 15.72
CA SER A 976 -15.63 39.60 16.98
C SER A 976 -14.45 38.63 16.78
N LEU A 977 -14.67 37.53 16.05
CA LEU A 977 -13.60 36.56 15.76
C LEU A 977 -12.54 37.12 14.80
N ILE A 978 -12.94 37.89 13.78
CA ILE A 978 -11.99 38.59 12.89
C ILE A 978 -11.15 39.60 13.69
N LYS A 979 -11.76 40.31 14.64
CA LYS A 979 -11.05 41.24 15.53
C LYS A 979 -10.02 40.48 16.38
N ILE A 980 -10.40 39.37 17.00
CA ILE A 980 -9.48 38.51 17.78
C ILE A 980 -8.33 38.01 16.88
N LYS A 981 -8.62 37.48 15.69
CA LYS A 981 -7.61 37.03 14.72
C LYS A 981 -6.63 38.15 14.34
N THR A 982 -7.13 39.36 14.13
CA THR A 982 -6.29 40.52 13.79
C THR A 982 -5.36 40.91 14.93
N LEU A 983 -5.81 40.79 16.18
CA LEU A 983 -4.97 41.05 17.36
C LEU A 983 -3.88 39.98 17.50
N VAL A 984 -4.24 38.70 17.37
CA VAL A 984 -3.30 37.56 17.40
C VAL A 984 -2.22 37.70 16.33
N LEU A 985 -2.60 38.05 15.09
CA LEU A 985 -1.65 38.22 13.98
C LEU A 985 -0.74 39.46 14.12
N ARG A 986 -1.13 40.45 14.93
CA ARG A 986 -0.30 41.62 15.23
C ARG A 986 0.69 41.35 16.35
N ALA A 987 0.31 40.55 17.35
CA ALA A 987 1.21 40.10 18.41
C ALA A 987 2.37 39.26 17.85
N ASN A 988 2.08 38.36 16.90
CA ASN A 988 3.09 37.49 16.26
C ASN A 988 4.03 38.18 15.24
N ARG A 989 3.95 39.51 15.05
CA ARG A 989 4.78 40.29 14.11
C ARG A 989 5.77 41.24 14.80
N VAL A 990 5.72 41.32 16.13
CA VAL A 990 6.68 42.00 17.00
C VAL A 990 7.57 40.92 17.60
#